data_AF-A0A174NCL1-F1
#
_entry.id   AF-A0A174NCL1-F1
#
_cell.length_a   1.000
_cell.length_b   1.000
_cell.length_c   1.000
_cell.angle_alpha   90.00
_cell.angle_beta   90.00
_cell.angle_gamma   90.00
#
_symmetry.space_group_name_H-M   'P 1'
#
loop_
_entity.id
_entity.type
_entity.pdbx_description
1 polymer ?
#
loop_
_entity_poly.entity_id
_entity_poly.type
_entity_poly.pdbx_seq_one_letter_code
_entity_poly.pdbx_strand_id
1 'polypeptide(L)'
;MNKIYHFILFCFATLCLAACSDDDPEVSGIDGKDHFISEFALTVDGITYQAMIVGDKITVEIPYNTSLKGATVEYALCEGASINPNPSTIEDWENEWKFVVTSKMQDSKVYSYTYQYTDIEQSGSVVLATQAEVDNFAKTGINKIEGSLTIGTADGEEITNLDGLANLKQISNSLVINPSYKGTDLTGLDNLEQLGSFKLGSTTSASKNIMLKTVNLPSLLGVTGDFVVNSSVIEKISIPKVEFIGEDMYITSDALLDLDANAVESVGASLIVKGSVAQKESATTEAIVFSALKQVGNELTIQYFPKLQGIYLPALESVAGTASFSDMSSIGSLAMTELHSVGGLTIKNCKEISIVELPGLISCGETSVDANKVNKLNIASLKDVLGDMTLTNLLIEELDLSQINFNGNTLTLQCKQLNKIVGSETFNGSLFLLPKDCRLTEFTLEGISNIQGDFQCIDYFYVKEFVMPFIRVAGDMTIALNSGSVNTAAEIEFPKLQEIGGTLTLGTNRNANNITFPLLKKILGSCSVTTYKLKNDIEFTNLESIGTDGADAQIKFEIEATNILCPKLKTINGKFDIATSSFMFDMEVDKVSYPNVESISENLSITCPYSDFGSNGILSIDFSGLKSAKGISISGQGDVTDFSSFKYLFENNVLTGESQWSVKECGYNPTFQEMKDGKYKLAE
;
A
#
# COMPACT_ATOMS: atom_id res chain seq x y z
N MET A 1 25.56 31.93 -6.30
CA MET A 1 27.01 31.69 -6.06
C MET A 1 27.60 31.20 -7.37
N ASN A 2 28.44 32.04 -7.99
CA ASN A 2 28.98 31.84 -9.33
C ASN A 2 30.03 30.73 -9.37
N LYS A 3 29.92 29.81 -10.34
CA LYS A 3 31.06 29.10 -10.89
C LYS A 3 31.07 29.31 -12.40
N ILE A 4 32.03 30.12 -12.84
CA ILE A 4 32.38 30.42 -14.22
C ILE A 4 33.26 29.27 -14.71
N TYR A 5 32.81 28.50 -15.71
CA TYR A 5 33.65 27.54 -16.42
C TYR A 5 34.02 28.11 -17.79
N HIS A 6 35.33 28.19 -18.01
CA HIS A 6 35.94 28.72 -19.23
C HIS A 6 35.84 27.70 -20.36
N PHE A 7 35.38 28.17 -21.51
CA PHE A 7 35.46 27.48 -22.80
C PHE A 7 36.91 27.56 -23.28
N ILE A 8 37.59 26.43 -23.50
CA ILE A 8 38.91 26.41 -24.13
C ILE A 8 38.72 26.17 -25.62
N LEU A 9 38.85 27.26 -26.39
CA LEU A 9 39.07 27.23 -27.82
C LEU A 9 40.58 27.04 -28.06
N PHE A 10 41.02 25.87 -28.49
CA PHE A 10 42.42 25.63 -28.85
C PHE A 10 42.69 26.16 -30.27
N CYS A 11 43.05 27.45 -30.36
CA CYS A 11 43.80 27.99 -31.48
C CYS A 11 45.27 28.10 -31.03
N PHE A 12 46.14 27.19 -31.46
CA PHE A 12 47.59 27.37 -31.28
C PHE A 12 48.23 27.82 -32.58
N ALA A 13 48.47 29.13 -32.66
CA ALA A 13 49.46 29.72 -33.53
C ALA A 13 50.84 29.65 -32.86
N THR A 14 51.84 29.32 -33.67
CA THR A 14 53.28 29.27 -33.43
C THR A 14 53.86 30.43 -32.63
N LEU A 15 54.78 30.14 -31.69
CA LEU A 15 56.04 30.90 -31.51
C LEU A 15 57.01 30.15 -30.57
N CYS A 16 58.22 29.90 -31.09
CA CYS A 16 59.39 29.43 -30.37
C CYS A 16 59.83 30.45 -29.31
N LEU A 17 60.39 29.99 -28.18
CA LEU A 17 61.74 30.33 -27.69
C LEU A 17 62.08 29.51 -26.42
N ALA A 18 63.37 29.23 -26.29
CA ALA A 18 64.00 28.20 -25.48
C ALA A 18 64.07 28.43 -23.96
N ALA A 19 64.17 27.34 -23.20
CA ALA A 19 65.02 27.25 -21.99
C ALA A 19 65.38 25.77 -21.72
N CYS A 20 66.69 25.49 -21.69
CA CYS A 20 67.28 24.19 -21.40
C CYS A 20 67.18 23.82 -19.92
N SER A 21 67.05 22.52 -19.64
CA SER A 21 67.65 21.89 -18.46
C SER A 21 68.27 20.57 -18.91
N ASP A 22 69.60 20.51 -18.87
CA ASP A 22 70.42 19.33 -19.06
C ASP A 22 70.11 18.29 -17.97
N ASP A 23 69.71 17.09 -18.39
CA ASP A 23 70.03 15.79 -17.77
C ASP A 23 69.25 14.69 -18.50
N ASP A 24 69.86 14.06 -19.52
CA ASP A 24 69.62 12.65 -19.85
C ASP A 24 70.75 12.11 -20.76
N PRO A 25 71.01 10.79 -20.72
CA PRO A 25 72.24 10.16 -21.19
C PRO A 25 72.31 10.11 -22.71
N GLU A 26 73.53 9.96 -23.21
CA GLU A 26 73.87 9.71 -24.61
C GLU A 26 72.88 8.75 -25.30
N VAL A 27 71.95 9.29 -26.09
CA VAL A 27 71.27 8.53 -27.13
C VAL A 27 72.29 8.31 -28.23
N SER A 28 72.83 7.10 -28.24
CA SER A 28 73.62 6.58 -29.35
C SER A 28 72.85 6.77 -30.66
N GLY A 29 73.36 7.66 -31.50
CA GLY A 29 72.93 7.81 -32.88
C GLY A 29 73.13 6.50 -33.64
N ILE A 30 72.04 5.76 -33.83
CA ILE A 30 71.88 4.95 -35.03
C ILE A 30 70.74 5.57 -35.81
N ASP A 31 71.12 6.54 -36.64
CA ASP A 31 70.26 7.17 -37.64
C ASP A 31 69.60 6.08 -38.50
N GLY A 32 68.28 5.88 -38.35
CA GLY A 32 67.49 4.96 -39.18
C GLY A 32 66.86 3.71 -38.52
N LYS A 33 66.78 3.58 -37.18
CA LYS A 33 65.99 2.52 -36.52
C LYS A 33 64.49 2.82 -36.38
N ASP A 34 64.12 4.09 -36.40
CA ASP A 34 62.74 4.49 -36.11
C ASP A 34 61.78 4.02 -37.22
N HIS A 35 60.61 3.55 -36.80
CA HIS A 35 59.55 3.03 -37.66
C HIS A 35 58.17 3.46 -37.13
N PHE A 36 58.01 4.76 -36.86
CA PHE A 36 56.76 5.30 -36.35
C PHE A 36 56.11 6.30 -37.32
N ILE A 37 54.78 6.38 -37.22
CA ILE A 37 53.97 7.39 -37.86
C ILE A 37 53.94 8.58 -36.90
N SER A 38 54.42 9.74 -37.34
CA SER A 38 54.45 10.95 -36.52
C SER A 38 53.18 11.77 -36.64
N GLU A 39 52.53 11.74 -37.81
CA GLU A 39 51.27 12.43 -38.08
C GLU A 39 50.39 11.57 -38.99
N PHE A 40 49.08 11.64 -38.78
CA PHE A 40 48.09 10.98 -39.62
C PHE A 40 46.79 11.78 -39.54
N ALA A 41 46.21 12.14 -40.68
CA ALA A 41 44.99 12.93 -40.76
C ALA A 41 44.16 12.54 -41.97
N LEU A 42 42.84 12.61 -41.84
CA LEU A 42 41.91 12.45 -42.95
C LEU A 42 41.23 13.76 -43.27
N THR A 43 41.15 14.12 -44.54
CA THR A 43 40.45 15.31 -45.02
C THR A 43 39.27 14.88 -45.88
N VAL A 44 38.07 15.30 -45.50
CA VAL A 44 36.85 15.13 -46.30
C VAL A 44 36.05 16.43 -46.26
N ASP A 45 35.44 16.79 -47.40
CA ASP A 45 34.69 18.04 -47.58
C ASP A 45 35.45 19.31 -47.14
N GLY A 46 36.79 19.29 -47.24
CA GLY A 46 37.67 20.40 -46.87
C GLY A 46 37.94 20.54 -45.36
N ILE A 47 37.47 19.61 -44.53
CA ILE A 47 37.74 19.54 -43.09
C ILE A 47 38.75 18.43 -42.83
N THR A 48 39.83 18.76 -42.10
CA THR A 48 40.88 17.80 -41.72
C THR A 48 40.68 17.32 -40.28
N TYR A 49 40.51 16.01 -40.12
CA TYR A 49 40.42 15.30 -38.86
C TYR A 49 41.77 14.69 -38.51
N GLN A 50 42.42 15.25 -37.50
CA GLN A 50 43.69 14.75 -37.00
C GLN A 50 43.49 13.46 -36.21
N ALA A 51 44.29 12.43 -36.52
CA ALA A 51 44.23 11.17 -35.80
C ALA A 51 44.97 11.26 -34.46
N MET A 52 44.45 10.57 -33.46
CA MET A 52 45.17 10.27 -32.25
C MET A 52 46.02 9.01 -32.47
N ILE A 53 47.33 9.13 -32.26
CA ILE A 53 48.27 8.01 -32.37
C ILE A 53 48.76 7.63 -30.97
N VAL A 54 48.30 6.49 -30.45
CA VAL A 54 48.73 5.97 -29.14
C VAL A 54 49.30 4.57 -29.33
N GLY A 55 50.61 4.43 -29.13
CA GLY A 55 51.32 3.16 -29.29
C GLY A 55 51.36 2.72 -30.75
N ASP A 56 50.55 1.72 -31.10
CA ASP A 56 50.39 1.13 -32.43
C ASP A 56 48.96 1.31 -33.01
N LYS A 57 48.13 2.14 -32.37
CA LYS A 57 46.79 2.47 -32.84
C LYS A 57 46.70 3.89 -33.38
N ILE A 58 45.99 4.03 -34.49
CA ILE A 58 45.62 5.29 -35.13
C ILE A 58 44.11 5.39 -35.05
N THR A 59 43.58 6.37 -34.34
CA THR A 59 42.13 6.58 -34.23
C THR A 59 41.78 7.96 -34.77
N VAL A 60 40.91 8.01 -35.78
CA VAL A 60 40.35 9.28 -36.27
C VAL A 60 38.96 9.47 -35.67
N GLU A 61 38.76 10.60 -35.00
CA GLU A 61 37.46 11.02 -34.49
C GLU A 61 36.77 11.91 -35.52
N ILE A 62 35.55 11.55 -35.91
CA ILE A 62 34.73 12.33 -36.85
C ILE A 62 33.33 12.60 -36.30
N PRO A 63 32.72 13.76 -36.57
CA PRO A 63 31.34 14.04 -36.19
C PRO A 63 30.36 13.00 -36.74
N TYR A 64 29.31 12.69 -35.98
CA TYR A 64 28.33 11.65 -36.27
C TYR A 64 27.75 11.66 -37.70
N ASN A 65 27.61 12.83 -38.32
CA ASN A 65 27.04 13.00 -39.65
C ASN A 65 28.10 13.01 -40.79
N THR A 66 29.38 12.79 -40.47
CA THR A 66 30.47 12.82 -41.44
C THR A 66 30.65 11.43 -42.07
N SER A 67 30.59 11.34 -43.41
CA SER A 67 31.05 10.16 -44.14
C SER A 67 32.50 10.34 -44.54
N LEU A 68 33.31 9.28 -44.41
CA LEU A 68 34.71 9.30 -44.88
C LEU A 68 34.83 8.90 -46.36
N LYS A 69 33.71 8.73 -47.06
CA LYS A 69 33.71 8.40 -48.48
C LYS A 69 34.39 9.50 -49.29
N GLY A 70 35.48 9.14 -49.98
CA GLY A 70 36.27 10.10 -50.76
C GLY A 70 37.22 10.95 -49.91
N ALA A 71 37.46 10.58 -48.64
CA ALA A 71 38.45 11.21 -47.80
C ALA A 71 39.87 11.00 -48.38
N THR A 72 40.70 12.04 -48.29
CA THR A 72 42.13 11.97 -48.61
C THR A 72 42.95 11.92 -47.32
N VAL A 73 44.09 11.23 -47.34
CA VAL A 73 44.95 11.09 -46.16
C VAL A 73 46.23 11.93 -46.29
N GLU A 74 46.60 12.58 -45.19
CA GLU A 74 47.91 13.15 -44.97
C GLU A 74 48.60 12.37 -43.86
N TYR A 75 49.87 12.01 -44.03
CA TYR A 75 50.64 11.30 -43.02
C TYR A 75 52.11 11.67 -43.10
N ALA A 76 52.79 11.60 -41.95
CA ALA A 76 54.22 11.77 -41.85
C ALA A 76 54.85 10.55 -41.15
N LEU A 77 56.00 10.12 -41.66
CA LEU A 77 56.79 9.03 -41.10
C LEU A 77 58.10 9.60 -40.55
N CYS A 78 58.70 8.90 -39.59
CA CYS A 78 60.09 9.17 -39.21
C CYS A 78 61.05 9.03 -40.40
N GLU A 79 62.18 9.75 -40.34
CA GLU A 79 63.10 9.88 -41.48
C GLU A 79 63.59 8.52 -42.00
N GLY A 80 63.45 8.31 -43.31
CA GLY A 80 63.88 7.10 -44.00
C GLY A 80 63.01 5.86 -43.80
N ALA A 81 61.89 5.94 -43.09
CA ALA A 81 60.91 4.86 -42.99
C ALA A 81 60.00 4.76 -44.21
N SER A 82 59.46 3.56 -44.46
CA SER A 82 58.48 3.27 -45.50
C SER A 82 57.21 2.67 -44.89
N ILE A 83 56.05 2.86 -45.53
CA ILE A 83 54.75 2.38 -45.06
C ILE A 83 54.07 1.54 -46.15
N ASN A 84 53.48 0.41 -45.76
CA ASN A 84 52.75 -0.48 -46.67
C ASN A 84 51.45 -1.03 -46.01
N PRO A 85 50.28 -0.97 -46.68
CA PRO A 85 50.01 -0.32 -47.97
C PRO A 85 50.22 1.19 -47.90
N ASN A 86 50.42 1.86 -49.04
CA ASN A 86 50.55 3.32 -49.09
C ASN A 86 49.19 3.97 -48.74
N PRO A 87 49.08 4.72 -47.63
CA PRO A 87 47.82 5.36 -47.23
C PRO A 87 47.20 6.19 -48.36
N SER A 88 47.99 6.92 -49.15
CA SER A 88 47.46 7.79 -50.23
C SER A 88 46.76 7.06 -51.37
N THR A 89 46.78 5.72 -51.37
CA THR A 89 46.08 4.88 -52.38
C THR A 89 44.78 4.28 -51.87
N ILE A 90 44.42 4.51 -50.60
CA ILE A 90 43.20 4.03 -49.96
C ILE A 90 42.08 5.06 -50.18
N GLU A 91 40.94 4.60 -50.68
CA GLU A 91 39.73 5.41 -50.89
C GLU A 91 38.61 5.09 -49.88
N ASP A 92 38.75 3.99 -49.14
CA ASP A 92 37.74 3.44 -48.25
C ASP A 92 38.20 3.48 -46.79
N TRP A 93 38.13 4.67 -46.22
CA TRP A 93 38.53 4.96 -44.84
C TRP A 93 37.46 4.61 -43.80
N GLU A 94 36.30 4.11 -44.23
CA GLU A 94 35.25 3.57 -43.36
C GLU A 94 35.51 2.09 -42.98
N ASN A 95 36.65 1.54 -43.40
CA ASN A 95 37.13 0.22 -43.00
C ASN A 95 38.39 0.30 -42.13
N GLU A 96 38.59 -0.73 -41.30
CA GLU A 96 39.84 -0.87 -40.54
C GLU A 96 41.02 -1.16 -41.48
N TRP A 97 42.16 -0.52 -41.21
CA TRP A 97 43.38 -0.71 -42.00
C TRP A 97 44.56 -1.09 -41.12
N LYS A 98 45.49 -1.87 -41.67
CA LYS A 98 46.77 -2.19 -41.02
C LYS A 98 47.91 -1.71 -41.88
N PHE A 99 48.81 -0.95 -41.28
CA PHE A 99 49.98 -0.38 -41.92
C PHE A 99 51.25 -0.97 -41.32
N VAL A 100 52.13 -1.51 -42.16
CA VAL A 100 53.47 -1.94 -41.75
C VAL A 100 54.42 -0.80 -42.02
N VAL A 101 54.95 -0.17 -40.97
CA VAL A 101 56.00 0.84 -41.07
C VAL A 101 57.34 0.16 -40.88
N THR A 102 58.25 0.32 -41.85
CA THR A 102 59.57 -0.32 -41.86
C THR A 102 60.65 0.74 -41.85
N SER A 103 61.56 0.68 -40.88
CA SER A 103 62.69 1.60 -40.75
C SER A 103 63.73 1.37 -41.84
N LYS A 104 64.68 2.31 -41.94
CA LYS A 104 65.85 2.19 -42.84
C LYS A 104 66.71 0.96 -42.52
N MET A 105 66.67 0.47 -41.28
CA MET A 105 67.38 -0.73 -40.83
C MET A 105 66.56 -2.04 -40.97
N GLN A 106 65.41 -1.99 -41.65
CA GLN A 106 64.50 -3.12 -41.88
C GLN A 106 63.77 -3.65 -40.63
N ASP A 107 63.76 -2.90 -39.53
CA ASP A 107 62.88 -3.18 -38.39
C ASP A 107 61.47 -2.68 -38.72
N SER A 108 60.44 -3.48 -38.44
CA SER A 108 59.05 -3.13 -38.78
C SER A 108 58.15 -3.09 -37.55
N LYS A 109 57.16 -2.19 -37.59
CA LYS A 109 56.04 -2.12 -36.64
C LYS A 109 54.72 -2.03 -37.39
N VAL A 110 53.72 -2.74 -36.89
CA VAL A 110 52.36 -2.70 -37.43
C VAL A 110 51.58 -1.63 -36.68
N TYR A 111 50.86 -0.79 -37.42
CA TYR A 111 49.90 0.17 -36.92
C TYR A 111 48.49 -0.25 -37.37
N SER A 112 47.50 -0.16 -36.49
CA SER A 112 46.09 -0.42 -36.82
C SER A 112 45.31 0.89 -36.82
N TYR A 113 44.67 1.20 -37.94
CA TYR A 113 43.77 2.33 -38.11
C TYR A 113 42.33 1.93 -37.86
N THR A 114 41.62 2.77 -37.12
CA THR A 114 40.17 2.80 -37.00
C THR A 114 39.68 4.24 -36.99
N TYR A 115 38.37 4.42 -37.17
CA TYR A 115 37.70 5.67 -36.87
C TYR A 115 36.62 5.45 -35.80
N GLN A 116 36.17 6.53 -35.18
CA GLN A 116 35.02 6.52 -34.29
C GLN A 116 34.21 7.80 -34.45
N TYR A 117 32.89 7.69 -34.30
CA TYR A 117 32.02 8.84 -34.30
C TYR A 117 32.09 9.59 -32.97
N THR A 118 32.09 10.92 -33.05
CA THR A 118 31.87 11.81 -31.91
C THR A 118 30.47 12.41 -31.99
N ASP A 119 29.81 12.51 -30.84
CA ASP A 119 28.50 13.14 -30.75
C ASP A 119 28.54 14.62 -31.15
N ILE A 120 27.46 15.06 -31.77
CA ILE A 120 27.21 16.47 -32.05
C ILE A 120 26.22 16.95 -30.99
N GLU A 121 26.77 17.59 -29.96
CA GLU A 121 26.04 17.94 -28.75
C GLU A 121 25.49 19.37 -28.79
N GLN A 122 24.26 19.53 -28.31
CA GLN A 122 23.67 20.84 -27.99
C GLN A 122 23.59 21.04 -26.48
N SER A 123 24.32 22.03 -25.96
CA SER A 123 24.17 22.44 -24.57
C SER A 123 22.89 23.25 -24.35
N GLY A 124 22.17 22.94 -23.27
CA GLY A 124 20.93 23.63 -22.90
C GLY A 124 19.69 23.09 -23.62
N SER A 125 18.53 23.58 -23.20
CA SER A 125 17.23 23.10 -23.72
C SER A 125 16.92 23.67 -25.10
N VAL A 126 16.28 22.85 -25.92
CA VAL A 126 15.79 23.17 -27.28
C VAL A 126 14.28 23.26 -27.27
N VAL A 127 13.72 24.27 -27.94
CA VAL A 127 12.29 24.41 -28.19
C VAL A 127 12.09 24.49 -29.70
N LEU A 128 11.28 23.58 -30.24
CA LEU A 128 10.87 23.56 -31.65
C LEU A 128 9.38 23.89 -31.68
N ALA A 129 9.04 25.16 -31.87
CA ALA A 129 7.67 25.67 -31.85
C ALA A 129 6.95 25.56 -33.21
N THR A 130 7.68 25.39 -34.31
CA THR A 130 7.16 25.35 -35.68
C THR A 130 7.74 24.19 -36.50
N GLN A 131 7.07 23.78 -37.58
CA GLN A 131 7.60 22.74 -38.49
C GLN A 131 8.93 23.16 -39.10
N ALA A 132 9.08 24.44 -39.46
CA ALA A 132 10.33 24.95 -40.03
C ALA A 132 11.53 24.79 -39.08
N GLU A 133 11.32 24.89 -37.76
CA GLU A 133 12.38 24.66 -36.77
C GLU A 133 12.75 23.17 -36.68
N VAL A 134 11.78 22.26 -36.78
CA VAL A 134 12.04 20.81 -36.87
C VAL A 134 12.86 20.48 -38.12
N ASP A 135 12.46 21.00 -39.29
CA ASP A 135 13.15 20.76 -40.56
C ASP A 135 14.57 21.35 -40.56
N ASN A 136 14.76 22.48 -39.89
CA ASN A 136 16.08 23.10 -39.73
C ASN A 136 16.96 22.37 -38.71
N PHE A 137 16.37 21.73 -37.70
CA PHE A 137 17.12 20.92 -36.73
C PHE A 137 17.90 19.79 -37.43
N ALA A 138 17.32 19.17 -38.46
CA ALA A 138 17.95 18.12 -39.26
C ALA A 138 19.35 18.52 -39.79
N LYS A 139 19.49 19.79 -40.16
CA LYS A 139 20.72 20.35 -40.76
C LYS A 139 21.84 20.55 -39.75
N THR A 140 21.54 20.52 -38.46
CA THR A 140 22.52 20.69 -37.39
C THR A 140 23.37 19.44 -37.16
N GLY A 141 22.84 18.26 -37.54
CA GLY A 141 23.45 16.98 -37.21
C GLY A 141 23.42 16.61 -35.72
N ILE A 142 22.79 17.43 -34.86
CA ILE A 142 22.74 17.19 -33.41
C ILE A 142 22.12 15.82 -33.14
N ASN A 143 22.86 14.99 -32.41
CA ASN A 143 22.42 13.67 -31.97
C ASN A 143 22.26 13.57 -30.45
N LYS A 144 22.69 14.60 -29.71
CA LYS A 144 22.63 14.64 -28.24
C LYS A 144 22.26 16.03 -27.73
N ILE A 145 21.25 16.12 -26.87
CA ILE A 145 20.81 17.36 -26.22
C ILE A 145 21.11 17.27 -24.72
N GLU A 146 22.01 18.14 -24.25
CA GLU A 146 22.31 18.32 -22.83
C GLU A 146 21.34 19.32 -22.19
N GLY A 147 20.07 18.92 -22.16
CA GLY A 147 18.93 19.75 -21.78
C GLY A 147 17.61 19.05 -22.09
N SER A 148 16.52 19.83 -22.09
CA SER A 148 15.19 19.35 -22.49
C SER A 148 14.92 19.64 -23.96
N LEU A 149 14.15 18.79 -24.63
CA LEU A 149 13.56 19.06 -25.93
C LEU A 149 12.06 19.29 -25.77
N THR A 150 11.56 20.46 -26.18
CA THR A 150 10.12 20.77 -26.20
C THR A 150 9.64 20.88 -27.64
N ILE A 151 8.65 20.06 -27.99
CA ILE A 151 8.05 20.00 -29.33
C ILE A 151 6.67 20.65 -29.28
N GLY A 152 6.51 21.71 -30.06
CA GLY A 152 5.29 22.49 -30.17
C GLY A 152 5.03 23.37 -28.95
N THR A 153 3.87 24.04 -28.97
CA THR A 153 3.37 24.90 -27.90
C THR A 153 1.87 24.65 -27.67
N ALA A 154 1.26 25.36 -26.71
CA ALA A 154 -0.17 25.20 -26.41
C ALA A 154 -1.08 25.55 -27.59
N ASP A 155 -0.81 26.68 -28.25
CA ASP A 155 -1.69 27.29 -29.27
C ASP A 155 -0.90 27.77 -30.51
N GLY A 156 0.31 27.25 -30.73
CA GLY A 156 1.19 27.66 -31.82
C GLY A 156 0.94 26.95 -33.14
N GLU A 157 1.88 27.17 -34.07
CA GLU A 157 1.87 26.58 -35.40
C GLU A 157 1.91 25.05 -35.35
N GLU A 158 1.24 24.42 -36.32
CA GLU A 158 1.16 22.97 -36.40
C GLU A 158 2.50 22.36 -36.79
N ILE A 159 2.91 21.33 -36.05
CA ILE A 159 4.04 20.47 -36.39
C ILE A 159 3.45 19.11 -36.79
N THR A 160 3.67 18.68 -38.03
CA THR A 160 2.98 17.52 -38.62
C THR A 160 3.82 16.25 -38.61
N ASN A 161 5.15 16.38 -38.57
CA ASN A 161 6.09 15.26 -38.51
C ASN A 161 7.33 15.64 -37.69
N LEU A 162 8.12 14.63 -37.31
CA LEU A 162 9.37 14.80 -36.57
C LEU A 162 10.59 14.29 -37.35
N ASP A 163 10.51 14.19 -38.68
CA ASP A 163 11.56 13.58 -39.52
C ASP A 163 12.93 14.25 -39.32
N GLY A 164 12.94 15.55 -39.02
CA GLY A 164 14.15 16.30 -38.74
C GLY A 164 14.88 15.91 -37.45
N LEU A 165 14.28 15.06 -36.60
CA LEU A 165 14.84 14.57 -35.35
C LEU A 165 15.48 13.18 -35.48
N ALA A 166 15.53 12.59 -36.68
CA ALA A 166 15.96 11.21 -36.90
C ALA A 166 17.40 10.90 -36.42
N ASN A 167 18.27 11.92 -36.29
CA ASN A 167 19.64 11.74 -35.78
C ASN A 167 19.72 11.72 -34.25
N LEU A 168 18.66 12.12 -33.55
CA LEU A 168 18.67 12.30 -32.10
C LEU A 168 18.69 10.95 -31.38
N LYS A 169 19.72 10.75 -30.56
CA LYS A 169 19.95 9.55 -29.74
C LYS A 169 19.75 9.77 -28.26
N GLN A 170 20.02 10.98 -27.76
CA GLN A 170 19.96 11.26 -26.33
C GLN A 170 19.40 12.64 -26.00
N ILE A 171 18.55 12.69 -24.98
CA ILE A 171 18.09 13.92 -24.32
C ILE A 171 18.33 13.74 -22.81
N SER A 172 19.20 14.54 -22.20
CA SER A 172 19.55 14.33 -20.77
C SER A 172 18.46 14.72 -19.78
N ASN A 173 17.58 15.67 -20.14
CA ASN A 173 16.42 16.05 -19.32
C ASN A 173 15.13 15.56 -20.00
N SER A 174 14.13 16.41 -20.19
CA SER A 174 12.79 15.97 -20.62
C SER A 174 12.55 16.15 -22.12
N LEU A 175 11.93 15.16 -22.76
CA LEU A 175 11.18 15.32 -24.01
C LEU A 175 9.73 15.67 -23.68
N VAL A 176 9.29 16.86 -24.10
CA VAL A 176 7.93 17.38 -23.85
C VAL A 176 7.18 17.53 -25.17
N ILE A 177 6.00 16.90 -25.28
CA ILE A 177 5.13 17.01 -26.46
C ILE A 177 3.92 17.89 -26.14
N ASN A 178 3.76 18.99 -26.87
CA ASN A 178 2.67 19.94 -26.69
C ASN A 178 1.54 19.79 -27.74
N PRO A 179 0.38 20.44 -27.52
CA PRO A 179 -0.82 20.29 -28.37
C PRO A 179 -0.69 20.75 -29.83
N SER A 180 0.27 21.62 -30.16
CA SER A 180 0.50 22.03 -31.55
C SER A 180 1.18 20.96 -32.41
N TYR A 181 1.68 19.87 -31.81
CA TYR A 181 2.07 18.68 -32.56
C TYR A 181 0.83 17.91 -33.05
N LYS A 182 0.71 17.72 -34.37
CA LYS A 182 -0.44 17.09 -35.06
C LYS A 182 -0.11 15.72 -35.66
N GLY A 183 1.10 15.21 -35.47
CA GLY A 183 1.45 13.84 -35.86
C GLY A 183 0.65 12.80 -35.08
N THR A 184 0.43 11.64 -35.70
CA THR A 184 -0.32 10.52 -35.11
C THR A 184 0.55 9.56 -34.31
N ASP A 185 1.87 9.63 -34.48
CA ASP A 185 2.87 8.84 -33.80
C ASP A 185 4.11 9.70 -33.51
N LEU A 186 5.24 9.11 -33.10
CA LEU A 186 6.51 9.81 -32.87
C LEU A 186 7.59 9.43 -33.91
N THR A 187 7.17 9.03 -35.12
CA THR A 187 8.11 8.70 -36.21
C THR A 187 9.07 9.85 -36.43
N GLY A 188 10.37 9.54 -36.51
CA GLY A 188 11.46 10.52 -36.48
C GLY A 188 12.22 10.56 -35.15
N LEU A 189 11.70 9.92 -34.10
CA LEU A 189 12.41 9.69 -32.82
C LEU A 189 12.83 8.22 -32.63
N ASP A 190 12.81 7.41 -33.69
CA ASP A 190 13.05 5.97 -33.63
C ASP A 190 14.44 5.58 -33.15
N ASN A 191 15.43 6.49 -33.30
CA ASN A 191 16.81 6.30 -32.90
C ASN A 191 17.12 6.83 -31.49
N LEU A 192 16.11 7.31 -30.74
CA LEU A 192 16.31 7.78 -29.37
C LEU A 192 16.61 6.59 -28.45
N GLU A 193 17.82 6.56 -27.89
CA GLU A 193 18.35 5.49 -27.05
C GLU A 193 18.26 5.82 -25.55
N GLN A 194 18.40 7.09 -25.17
CA GLN A 194 18.44 7.53 -23.77
C GLN A 194 17.61 8.80 -23.55
N LEU A 195 16.86 8.83 -22.44
CA LEU A 195 15.99 9.95 -22.10
C LEU A 195 16.00 10.25 -20.60
N GLY A 196 16.07 11.52 -20.23
CA GLY A 196 15.86 11.94 -18.84
C GLY A 196 14.40 11.77 -18.42
N SER A 197 13.44 12.31 -19.15
CA SER A 197 12.02 12.06 -18.92
C SER A 197 11.19 12.16 -20.20
N PHE A 198 10.10 11.40 -20.31
CA PHE A 198 9.09 11.60 -21.35
C PHE A 198 7.85 12.28 -20.76
N LYS A 199 7.34 13.34 -21.40
CA LYS A 199 6.17 14.08 -20.91
C LYS A 199 5.17 14.38 -22.02
N LEU A 200 4.06 13.64 -22.01
CA LEU A 200 2.82 14.00 -22.69
C LEU A 200 1.76 14.33 -21.62
N GLY A 201 1.66 15.61 -21.28
CA GLY A 201 0.90 16.07 -20.11
C GLY A 201 1.74 16.03 -18.82
N SER A 202 1.06 15.93 -17.67
CA SER A 202 1.68 15.73 -16.36
C SER A 202 0.92 14.68 -15.56
N THR A 203 1.43 14.25 -14.41
CA THR A 203 0.72 13.35 -13.48
C THR A 203 -0.59 13.94 -12.93
N THR A 204 -0.77 15.26 -13.01
CA THR A 204 -1.94 15.99 -12.50
C THR A 204 -2.80 16.65 -13.58
N SER A 205 -2.36 16.68 -14.84
CA SER A 205 -3.06 17.36 -15.93
C SER A 205 -2.88 16.60 -17.24
N ALA A 206 -4.01 16.17 -17.81
CA ALA A 206 -4.02 15.50 -19.11
C ALA A 206 -3.53 16.45 -20.22
N SER A 207 -2.79 15.89 -21.17
CA SER A 207 -2.39 16.56 -22.39
C SER A 207 -3.61 17.01 -23.18
N LYS A 208 -3.51 18.21 -23.76
CA LYS A 208 -4.49 18.72 -24.73
C LYS A 208 -4.17 18.29 -26.17
N ASN A 209 -3.12 17.48 -26.36
CA ASN A 209 -2.87 16.88 -27.66
C ASN A 209 -3.97 15.85 -27.97
N ILE A 210 -4.69 16.06 -29.07
CA ILE A 210 -5.81 15.22 -29.49
C ILE A 210 -5.49 14.34 -30.71
N MET A 211 -4.29 14.49 -31.29
CA MET A 211 -3.92 13.81 -32.54
C MET A 211 -2.98 12.63 -32.33
N LEU A 212 -2.07 12.71 -31.36
CA LEU A 212 -1.09 11.67 -31.10
C LEU A 212 -1.80 10.41 -30.58
N LYS A 213 -1.73 9.32 -31.36
CA LYS A 213 -2.35 8.03 -31.06
C LYS A 213 -1.34 7.00 -30.56
N THR A 214 -0.09 7.10 -31.01
CA THR A 214 0.94 6.12 -30.73
C THR A 214 2.19 6.77 -30.14
N VAL A 215 2.64 6.31 -28.98
CA VAL A 215 4.00 6.58 -28.46
C VAL A 215 4.85 5.36 -28.78
N ASN A 216 5.70 5.44 -29.81
CA ASN A 216 6.62 4.36 -30.18
C ASN A 216 8.05 4.88 -30.12
N LEU A 217 8.87 4.30 -29.25
CA LEU A 217 10.29 4.61 -29.07
C LEU A 217 11.10 3.30 -29.07
N PRO A 218 11.28 2.67 -30.25
CA PRO A 218 11.74 1.28 -30.38
C PRO A 218 13.21 1.05 -29.99
N SER A 219 14.02 2.11 -29.92
CA SER A 219 15.44 2.04 -29.56
C SER A 219 15.72 2.48 -28.12
N LEU A 220 14.71 2.97 -27.39
CA LEU A 220 14.89 3.53 -26.06
C LEU A 220 15.26 2.43 -25.07
N LEU A 221 16.41 2.58 -24.41
CA LEU A 221 16.98 1.60 -23.49
C LEU A 221 16.65 1.89 -22.02
N GLY A 222 16.46 3.17 -21.67
CA GLY A 222 16.22 3.59 -20.29
C GLY A 222 15.68 5.00 -20.18
N VAL A 223 14.99 5.27 -19.06
CA VAL A 223 14.51 6.61 -18.69
C VAL A 223 15.00 6.92 -17.29
N THR A 224 15.83 7.95 -17.10
CA THR A 224 16.44 8.23 -15.78
C THR A 224 15.53 8.96 -14.79
N GLY A 225 14.41 9.50 -15.25
CA GLY A 225 13.37 10.17 -14.46
C GLY A 225 11.99 9.64 -14.86
N ASP A 226 11.00 10.52 -14.99
CA ASP A 226 9.61 10.11 -15.28
C ASP A 226 9.35 9.67 -16.73
N PHE A 227 8.47 8.67 -16.90
CA PHE A 227 7.79 8.39 -18.16
C PHE A 227 6.28 8.68 -18.01
N VAL A 228 5.85 9.87 -18.47
CA VAL A 228 4.47 10.35 -18.31
C VAL A 228 3.73 10.38 -19.64
N VAL A 229 2.68 9.58 -19.72
CA VAL A 229 1.64 9.62 -20.75
C VAL A 229 0.30 9.84 -20.07
N ASN A 230 -0.18 11.08 -20.03
CA ASN A 230 -1.52 11.41 -19.53
C ASN A 230 -2.32 12.04 -20.67
N SER A 231 -3.10 11.25 -21.39
CA SER A 231 -3.82 11.72 -22.59
C SER A 231 -5.03 10.84 -22.86
N SER A 232 -6.18 11.42 -23.18
CA SER A 232 -7.39 10.65 -23.50
C SER A 232 -7.35 9.92 -24.84
N VAL A 233 -6.41 10.23 -25.73
CA VAL A 233 -6.43 9.76 -27.13
C VAL A 233 -5.40 8.69 -27.48
N ILE A 234 -4.48 8.35 -26.58
CA ILE A 234 -3.40 7.38 -26.84
C ILE A 234 -3.95 5.96 -26.88
N GLU A 235 -3.73 5.30 -28.02
CA GLU A 235 -4.17 3.93 -28.28
C GLU A 235 -3.06 2.93 -28.05
N LYS A 236 -1.81 3.30 -28.36
CA LYS A 236 -0.65 2.41 -28.24
C LYS A 236 0.57 3.10 -27.60
N ILE A 237 1.23 2.38 -26.70
CA ILE A 237 2.55 2.73 -26.16
C ILE A 237 3.49 1.55 -26.40
N SER A 238 4.68 1.81 -26.92
CA SER A 238 5.68 0.80 -27.28
C SER A 238 7.08 1.31 -26.94
N ILE A 239 7.65 0.75 -25.88
CA ILE A 239 9.01 0.97 -25.36
C ILE A 239 9.69 -0.38 -25.08
N PRO A 240 9.84 -1.25 -26.10
CA PRO A 240 10.13 -2.67 -25.94
C PRO A 240 11.51 -2.99 -25.36
N LYS A 241 12.42 -2.02 -25.29
CA LYS A 241 13.80 -2.19 -24.82
C LYS A 241 14.10 -1.42 -23.54
N VAL A 242 13.12 -0.72 -22.96
CA VAL A 242 13.35 0.06 -21.75
C VAL A 242 13.47 -0.88 -20.56
N GLU A 243 14.66 -0.95 -19.96
CA GLU A 243 14.94 -1.82 -18.81
C GLU A 243 14.60 -1.15 -17.48
N PHE A 244 14.68 0.17 -17.39
CA PHE A 244 14.43 0.89 -16.14
C PHE A 244 13.74 2.25 -16.37
N ILE A 245 12.90 2.63 -15.40
CA ILE A 245 12.34 3.97 -15.22
C ILE A 245 12.82 4.48 -13.85
N GLY A 246 13.54 5.61 -13.83
CA GLY A 246 14.18 6.12 -12.60
C GLY A 246 13.21 6.71 -11.58
N GLU A 247 12.10 7.29 -12.03
CA GLU A 247 11.06 7.87 -11.17
C GLU A 247 9.69 7.23 -11.47
N ASP A 248 8.66 8.00 -11.85
CA ASP A 248 7.31 7.47 -12.09
C ASP A 248 7.13 6.98 -13.53
N MET A 249 6.52 5.80 -13.69
CA MET A 249 5.90 5.40 -14.94
C MET A 249 4.39 5.67 -14.84
N TYR A 250 3.95 6.80 -15.37
CA TYR A 250 2.57 7.27 -15.27
C TYR A 250 1.87 7.20 -16.63
N ILE A 251 0.97 6.24 -16.79
CA ILE A 251 0.20 6.01 -18.00
C ILE A 251 -1.29 6.17 -17.68
N THR A 252 -1.96 7.07 -18.40
CA THR A 252 -3.40 7.27 -18.31
C THR A 252 -3.95 7.56 -19.68
N SER A 253 -4.90 6.73 -20.15
CA SER A 253 -5.63 7.01 -21.38
C SER A 253 -7.01 6.37 -21.44
N ASP A 254 -7.97 7.09 -21.99
CA ASP A 254 -9.33 6.58 -22.25
C ASP A 254 -9.36 5.63 -23.46
N ALA A 255 -8.36 5.73 -24.36
CA ALA A 255 -8.32 5.01 -25.63
C ALA A 255 -7.30 3.87 -25.65
N LEU A 256 -6.63 3.56 -24.52
CA LEU A 256 -5.55 2.58 -24.49
C LEU A 256 -6.03 1.21 -25.00
N LEU A 257 -5.29 0.65 -25.96
CA LEU A 257 -5.48 -0.67 -26.53
C LEU A 257 -4.29 -1.57 -26.23
N ASP A 258 -3.08 -1.04 -26.41
CA ASP A 258 -1.84 -1.80 -26.36
C ASP A 258 -0.74 -1.06 -25.56
N LEU A 259 -0.06 -1.80 -24.68
CA LEU A 259 1.05 -1.31 -23.87
C LEU A 259 2.17 -2.34 -23.93
N ASP A 260 3.21 -2.05 -24.72
CA ASP A 260 4.42 -2.85 -24.79
C ASP A 260 5.54 -2.17 -24.00
N ALA A 261 5.74 -2.64 -22.77
CA ALA A 261 6.80 -2.23 -21.85
C ALA A 261 7.39 -3.45 -21.14
N ASN A 262 7.47 -4.58 -21.85
CA ASN A 262 7.75 -5.89 -21.26
C ASN A 262 9.17 -6.03 -20.70
N ALA A 263 10.12 -5.21 -21.17
CA ALA A 263 11.51 -5.21 -20.73
C ALA A 263 11.74 -4.44 -19.42
N VAL A 264 10.76 -3.67 -18.94
CA VAL A 264 10.92 -2.86 -17.73
C VAL A 264 11.12 -3.78 -16.53
N GLU A 265 12.32 -3.76 -15.95
CA GLU A 265 12.70 -4.54 -14.78
C GLU A 265 12.40 -3.81 -13.47
N SER A 266 12.54 -2.48 -13.46
CA SER A 266 12.36 -1.67 -12.25
C SER A 266 11.77 -0.30 -12.54
N VAL A 267 10.87 0.14 -11.66
CA VAL A 267 10.36 1.51 -11.59
C VAL A 267 10.76 2.10 -10.24
N GLY A 268 11.58 3.15 -10.26
CA GLY A 268 12.20 3.73 -9.06
C GLY A 268 11.22 4.38 -8.09
N ALA A 269 10.11 4.93 -8.60
CA ALA A 269 8.99 5.41 -7.79
C ALA A 269 7.72 4.59 -8.10
N SER A 270 6.73 5.15 -8.79
CA SER A 270 5.40 4.55 -8.94
C SER A 270 5.14 4.04 -10.35
N LEU A 271 4.57 2.84 -10.47
CA LEU A 271 4.00 2.33 -11.72
C LEU A 271 2.49 2.52 -11.68
N ILE A 272 1.98 3.47 -12.45
CA ILE A 272 0.56 3.83 -12.47
C ILE A 272 0.03 3.67 -13.89
N VAL A 273 -0.92 2.75 -14.08
CA VAL A 273 -1.59 2.50 -15.36
C VAL A 273 -3.10 2.64 -15.18
N LYS A 274 -3.69 3.64 -15.82
CA LYS A 274 -5.11 3.98 -15.70
C LYS A 274 -5.80 3.98 -17.05
N GLY A 275 -6.89 3.23 -17.16
CA GLY A 275 -7.73 3.18 -18.37
C GLY A 275 -8.66 4.39 -18.55
N SER A 276 -8.41 5.49 -17.83
CA SER A 276 -9.18 6.72 -17.99
C SER A 276 -8.55 7.95 -17.32
N VAL A 277 -8.64 9.10 -17.98
CA VAL A 277 -8.29 10.42 -17.42
C VAL A 277 -9.39 11.03 -16.54
N ALA A 278 -10.65 10.59 -16.69
CA ALA A 278 -11.83 11.15 -16.02
C ALA A 278 -12.38 10.28 -14.87
N GLN A 279 -11.56 9.35 -14.35
CA GLN A 279 -11.92 8.41 -13.27
C GLN A 279 -13.18 7.55 -13.55
N LYS A 280 -13.35 7.11 -14.80
CA LYS A 280 -14.43 6.21 -15.22
C LYS A 280 -13.87 5.10 -16.10
N GLU A 281 -14.25 3.86 -15.86
CA GLU A 281 -13.96 2.71 -16.74
C GLU A 281 -14.18 3.05 -18.25
N SER A 282 -13.09 3.20 -19.03
CA SER A 282 -13.16 3.69 -20.43
C SER A 282 -12.32 2.86 -21.41
N ALA A 283 -11.03 2.66 -21.14
CA ALA A 283 -10.13 1.95 -22.05
C ALA A 283 -10.54 0.49 -22.30
N THR A 284 -10.30 0.01 -23.52
CA THR A 284 -10.69 -1.34 -23.95
C THR A 284 -9.57 -2.36 -23.92
N THR A 285 -8.44 -2.03 -23.26
CA THR A 285 -7.32 -2.96 -23.01
C THR A 285 -7.80 -4.28 -22.41
N GLU A 286 -7.37 -5.40 -22.99
CA GLU A 286 -7.75 -6.75 -22.53
C GLU A 286 -6.70 -7.37 -21.60
N ALA A 287 -5.42 -6.98 -21.73
CA ALA A 287 -4.35 -7.45 -20.86
C ALA A 287 -3.31 -6.36 -20.59
N ILE A 288 -2.73 -6.36 -19.39
CA ILE A 288 -1.55 -5.57 -19.03
C ILE A 288 -0.45 -6.56 -18.65
N VAL A 289 0.72 -6.42 -19.27
CA VAL A 289 1.84 -7.35 -19.13
C VAL A 289 3.10 -6.56 -18.82
N PHE A 290 3.78 -6.92 -17.74
CA PHE A 290 5.15 -6.52 -17.47
C PHE A 290 5.95 -7.77 -17.13
N SER A 291 6.54 -8.38 -18.16
CA SER A 291 7.16 -9.69 -18.05
C SER A 291 8.42 -9.69 -17.17
N ALA A 292 9.21 -8.62 -17.23
CA ALA A 292 10.49 -8.51 -16.54
C ALA A 292 10.42 -7.70 -15.23
N LEU A 293 9.29 -7.08 -14.89
CA LEU A 293 9.17 -6.17 -13.76
C LEU A 293 9.38 -6.93 -12.44
N LYS A 294 10.45 -6.58 -11.73
CA LYS A 294 10.83 -7.14 -10.43
C LYS A 294 10.44 -6.23 -9.27
N GLN A 295 10.58 -4.91 -9.43
CA GLN A 295 10.48 -3.99 -8.30
C GLN A 295 9.78 -2.67 -8.66
N VAL A 296 8.95 -2.18 -7.74
CA VAL A 296 8.33 -0.85 -7.77
C VAL A 296 8.63 -0.14 -6.44
N GLY A 297 9.25 1.03 -6.51
CA GLY A 297 9.77 1.73 -5.33
C GLY A 297 8.72 2.36 -4.42
N ASN A 298 7.53 2.69 -4.94
CA ASN A 298 6.41 3.25 -4.18
C ASN A 298 5.11 2.48 -4.48
N GLU A 299 4.30 2.97 -5.42
CA GLU A 299 2.96 2.44 -5.67
C GLU A 299 2.89 1.68 -7.00
N LEU A 300 2.19 0.55 -7.00
CA LEU A 300 1.73 -0.14 -8.21
C LEU A 300 0.23 0.06 -8.32
N THR A 301 -0.25 0.82 -9.30
CA THR A 301 -1.69 1.06 -9.50
C THR A 301 -2.14 0.64 -10.89
N ILE A 302 -3.13 -0.24 -10.96
CA ILE A 302 -3.83 -0.58 -12.20
C ILE A 302 -5.34 -0.40 -12.00
N GLN A 303 -5.96 0.53 -12.72
CA GLN A 303 -7.38 0.84 -12.52
C GLN A 303 -8.12 1.39 -13.74
N TYR A 304 -9.45 1.35 -13.70
CA TYR A 304 -10.38 1.88 -14.71
C TYR A 304 -10.38 1.16 -16.07
N PHE A 305 -10.23 -0.17 -16.07
CA PHE A 305 -10.26 -0.97 -17.29
C PHE A 305 -11.47 -1.92 -17.34
N PRO A 306 -12.58 -1.56 -18.02
CA PRO A 306 -13.79 -2.38 -18.05
C PRO A 306 -13.62 -3.73 -18.74
N LYS A 307 -12.70 -3.86 -19.68
CA LYS A 307 -12.47 -5.07 -20.47
C LYS A 307 -11.21 -5.86 -20.08
N LEU A 308 -10.47 -5.41 -19.06
CA LEU A 308 -9.23 -6.08 -18.67
C LEU A 308 -9.55 -7.46 -18.09
N GLN A 309 -9.01 -8.50 -18.72
CA GLN A 309 -9.20 -9.89 -18.34
C GLN A 309 -7.97 -10.48 -17.65
N GLY A 310 -6.79 -9.87 -17.82
CA GLY A 310 -5.54 -10.35 -17.23
C GLY A 310 -4.55 -9.23 -16.89
N ILE A 311 -3.88 -9.42 -15.75
CA ILE A 311 -2.71 -8.68 -15.33
C ILE A 311 -1.61 -9.72 -15.11
N TYR A 312 -0.49 -9.57 -15.83
CA TYR A 312 0.59 -10.55 -15.83
C TYR A 312 1.89 -9.90 -15.37
N LEU A 313 2.28 -10.20 -14.13
CA LEU A 313 3.47 -9.67 -13.46
C LEU A 313 4.30 -10.84 -12.89
N PRO A 314 4.79 -11.77 -13.74
CA PRO A 314 5.35 -13.04 -13.29
C PRO A 314 6.68 -12.93 -12.54
N ALA A 315 7.43 -11.85 -12.77
CA ALA A 315 8.73 -11.61 -12.14
C ALA A 315 8.66 -10.64 -10.95
N LEU A 316 7.48 -10.12 -10.59
CA LEU A 316 7.35 -9.07 -9.58
C LEU A 316 7.67 -9.63 -8.21
N GLU A 317 8.77 -9.16 -7.62
CA GLU A 317 9.28 -9.60 -6.32
C GLU A 317 8.82 -8.69 -5.18
N SER A 318 8.75 -7.38 -5.41
CA SER A 318 8.41 -6.41 -4.35
C SER A 318 7.78 -5.12 -4.84
N VAL A 319 6.84 -4.60 -4.06
CA VAL A 319 6.33 -3.23 -4.16
C VAL A 319 6.50 -2.58 -2.78
N ALA A 320 7.31 -1.52 -2.67
CA ALA A 320 7.64 -1.00 -1.35
C ALA A 320 6.44 -0.32 -0.65
N GLY A 321 5.56 0.32 -1.42
CA GLY A 321 4.28 0.88 -0.97
C GLY A 321 3.09 0.01 -1.39
N THR A 322 2.00 0.65 -1.80
CA THR A 322 0.72 -0.04 -2.05
C THR A 322 0.61 -0.56 -3.49
N ALA A 323 0.24 -1.84 -3.62
CA ALA A 323 -0.29 -2.40 -4.86
C ALA A 323 -1.83 -2.30 -4.87
N SER A 324 -2.38 -1.50 -5.79
CA SER A 324 -3.81 -1.18 -5.91
C SER A 324 -4.37 -1.62 -7.25
N PHE A 325 -5.43 -2.43 -7.17
CA PHE A 325 -6.17 -2.97 -8.32
C PHE A 325 -7.64 -2.59 -8.16
N SER A 326 -8.12 -1.62 -8.96
CA SER A 326 -9.50 -1.16 -8.79
C SER A 326 -10.27 -0.87 -10.08
N ASP A 327 -11.59 -0.97 -9.99
CA ASP A 327 -12.49 -0.53 -11.07
C ASP A 327 -12.21 -1.25 -12.40
N MET A 328 -12.17 -2.58 -12.33
CA MET A 328 -11.94 -3.48 -13.47
C MET A 328 -13.05 -4.52 -13.49
N SER A 329 -14.09 -4.28 -14.28
CA SER A 329 -15.29 -5.13 -14.23
C SER A 329 -15.08 -6.54 -14.75
N SER A 330 -14.17 -6.78 -15.71
CA SER A 330 -14.00 -8.09 -16.37
C SER A 330 -12.83 -8.96 -15.87
N ILE A 331 -12.04 -8.49 -14.91
CA ILE A 331 -10.83 -9.21 -14.46
C ILE A 331 -11.24 -10.52 -13.76
N GLY A 332 -10.78 -11.67 -14.27
CA GLY A 332 -11.17 -12.98 -13.74
C GLY A 332 -10.30 -13.44 -12.57
N SER A 333 -9.01 -13.08 -12.60
CA SER A 333 -8.01 -13.51 -11.62
C SER A 333 -6.87 -12.51 -11.51
N LEU A 334 -6.25 -12.44 -10.33
CA LEU A 334 -4.98 -11.75 -10.09
C LEU A 334 -3.96 -12.76 -9.57
N ALA A 335 -2.82 -12.88 -10.25
CA ALA A 335 -1.75 -13.81 -9.87
C ALA A 335 -0.39 -13.12 -9.92
N MET A 336 0.35 -13.16 -8.81
CA MET A 336 1.72 -12.63 -8.69
C MET A 336 2.53 -13.65 -7.90
N THR A 337 3.07 -14.65 -8.60
CA THR A 337 3.64 -15.85 -7.97
C THR A 337 4.94 -15.59 -7.23
N GLU A 338 5.75 -14.67 -7.75
CA GLU A 338 7.06 -14.30 -7.18
C GLU A 338 6.98 -13.10 -6.23
N LEU A 339 5.78 -12.56 -5.94
CA LEU A 339 5.64 -11.39 -5.07
C LEU A 339 5.92 -11.80 -3.63
N HIS A 340 7.07 -11.38 -3.08
CA HIS A 340 7.52 -11.70 -1.74
C HIS A 340 7.08 -10.67 -0.70
N SER A 341 7.05 -9.38 -1.06
CA SER A 341 6.73 -8.31 -0.12
C SER A 341 5.93 -7.17 -0.76
N VAL A 342 4.92 -6.67 -0.06
CA VAL A 342 4.13 -5.51 -0.49
C VAL A 342 3.88 -4.56 0.70
N GLY A 343 4.09 -3.25 0.53
CA GLY A 343 3.78 -2.27 1.58
C GLY A 343 2.30 -2.17 1.92
N GLY A 344 1.42 -2.46 0.96
CA GLY A 344 -0.02 -2.63 1.17
C GLY A 344 -0.70 -3.22 -0.06
N LEU A 345 -1.87 -3.85 0.11
CA LEU A 345 -2.61 -4.48 -0.98
C LEU A 345 -4.06 -3.99 -1.00
N THR A 346 -4.50 -3.41 -2.10
CA THR A 346 -5.89 -2.99 -2.29
C THR A 346 -6.50 -3.65 -3.52
N ILE A 347 -7.63 -4.32 -3.36
CA ILE A 347 -8.45 -4.86 -4.45
C ILE A 347 -9.88 -4.39 -4.24
N LYS A 348 -10.44 -3.61 -5.19
CA LYS A 348 -11.76 -2.99 -5.03
C LYS A 348 -12.52 -2.84 -6.34
N ASN A 349 -13.84 -2.97 -6.33
CA ASN A 349 -14.68 -2.78 -7.52
C ASN A 349 -14.30 -3.69 -8.71
N CYS A 350 -13.73 -4.86 -8.44
CA CYS A 350 -13.43 -5.88 -9.44
C CYS A 350 -14.59 -6.89 -9.47
N LYS A 351 -15.51 -6.78 -10.44
CA LYS A 351 -16.80 -7.48 -10.39
C LYS A 351 -16.71 -8.98 -10.66
N GLU A 352 -15.84 -9.37 -11.60
CA GLU A 352 -15.68 -10.76 -12.03
C GLU A 352 -14.53 -11.51 -11.34
N ILE A 353 -13.76 -10.86 -10.46
CA ILE A 353 -12.57 -11.48 -9.87
C ILE A 353 -12.97 -12.63 -8.94
N SER A 354 -12.45 -13.81 -9.24
CA SER A 354 -12.77 -15.05 -8.51
C SER A 354 -11.57 -15.70 -7.84
N ILE A 355 -10.36 -15.34 -8.27
CA ILE A 355 -9.10 -15.94 -7.82
C ILE A 355 -8.08 -14.84 -7.53
N VAL A 356 -7.48 -14.89 -6.35
CA VAL A 356 -6.31 -14.09 -5.95
C VAL A 356 -5.21 -15.06 -5.51
N GLU A 357 -4.13 -15.13 -6.29
CA GLU A 357 -3.01 -16.06 -6.08
C GLU A 357 -1.71 -15.32 -5.79
N LEU A 358 -1.30 -15.33 -4.52
CA LEU A 358 -0.07 -14.73 -4.00
C LEU A 358 0.74 -15.78 -3.23
N PRO A 359 1.08 -16.93 -3.85
CA PRO A 359 1.73 -18.04 -3.16
C PRO A 359 3.14 -17.72 -2.66
N GLY A 360 3.82 -16.72 -3.23
CA GLY A 360 5.14 -16.26 -2.80
C GLY A 360 5.12 -15.20 -1.70
N LEU A 361 3.94 -14.66 -1.33
CA LEU A 361 3.85 -13.50 -0.45
C LEU A 361 4.26 -13.87 0.97
N ILE A 362 5.33 -13.24 1.47
CA ILE A 362 5.89 -13.47 2.80
C ILE A 362 5.44 -12.38 3.78
N SER A 363 5.37 -11.12 3.32
CA SER A 363 4.97 -9.99 4.17
C SER A 363 4.09 -8.98 3.42
N CYS A 364 3.06 -8.47 4.10
CA CYS A 364 2.25 -7.35 3.61
C CYS A 364 2.02 -6.30 4.69
N GLY A 365 1.86 -5.02 4.32
CA GLY A 365 1.29 -4.02 5.22
C GLY A 365 -0.23 -3.98 5.16
N GLU A 366 -0.82 -2.79 5.15
CA GLU A 366 -2.28 -2.61 5.16
C GLU A 366 -2.92 -3.28 3.93
N THR A 367 -3.90 -4.14 4.17
CA THR A 367 -4.55 -4.96 3.15
C THR A 367 -6.06 -4.77 3.17
N SER A 368 -6.65 -4.46 2.02
CA SER A 368 -8.09 -4.30 1.84
C SER A 368 -8.54 -5.00 0.56
N VAL A 369 -9.31 -6.09 0.71
CA VAL A 369 -9.86 -6.85 -0.42
C VAL A 369 -11.38 -6.81 -0.32
N ASP A 370 -12.04 -6.14 -1.28
CA ASP A 370 -13.49 -6.11 -1.43
C ASP A 370 -13.88 -6.69 -2.80
N ALA A 371 -14.28 -7.96 -2.78
CA ALA A 371 -14.58 -8.70 -4.01
C ALA A 371 -15.67 -9.76 -3.80
N ASN A 372 -16.77 -9.62 -4.54
CA ASN A 372 -17.99 -10.42 -4.35
C ASN A 372 -17.93 -11.86 -4.90
N LYS A 373 -16.86 -12.23 -5.61
CA LYS A 373 -16.72 -13.52 -6.32
C LYS A 373 -15.47 -14.31 -5.95
N VAL A 374 -14.55 -13.75 -5.15
CA VAL A 374 -13.30 -14.41 -4.76
C VAL A 374 -13.61 -15.61 -3.90
N ASN A 375 -13.49 -16.81 -4.48
CA ASN A 375 -13.66 -18.10 -3.80
C ASN A 375 -12.32 -18.78 -3.53
N LYS A 376 -11.23 -18.27 -4.11
CA LYS A 376 -9.86 -18.75 -3.89
C LYS A 376 -8.95 -17.57 -3.57
N LEU A 377 -8.51 -17.51 -2.31
CA LEU A 377 -7.47 -16.60 -1.84
C LEU A 377 -6.26 -17.44 -1.40
N ASN A 378 -5.17 -17.40 -2.14
CA ASN A 378 -3.96 -18.12 -1.81
C ASN A 378 -2.88 -17.17 -1.28
N ILE A 379 -2.68 -17.20 0.04
CA ILE A 379 -1.66 -16.46 0.79
C ILE A 379 -0.86 -17.42 1.67
N ALA A 380 -0.66 -18.66 1.21
CA ALA A 380 -0.13 -19.76 2.03
C ALA A 380 1.29 -19.52 2.58
N SER A 381 2.09 -18.64 1.97
CA SER A 381 3.43 -18.30 2.43
C SER A 381 3.48 -17.08 3.34
N LEU A 382 2.33 -16.41 3.58
CA LEU A 382 2.28 -15.17 4.34
C LEU A 382 2.68 -15.45 5.79
N LYS A 383 3.63 -14.66 6.29
CA LYS A 383 4.15 -14.78 7.66
C LYS A 383 3.89 -13.52 8.46
N ASP A 384 4.02 -12.35 7.86
CA ASP A 384 3.93 -11.08 8.58
C ASP A 384 2.92 -10.13 7.95
N VAL A 385 1.97 -9.68 8.76
CA VAL A 385 1.09 -8.56 8.44
C VAL A 385 1.51 -7.37 9.29
N LEU A 386 1.95 -6.30 8.63
CA LEU A 386 2.52 -5.09 9.24
C LEU A 386 1.53 -3.89 9.25
N GLY A 387 0.28 -4.13 8.88
CA GLY A 387 -0.83 -3.18 8.98
C GLY A 387 -2.16 -3.92 9.14
N ASP A 388 -3.27 -3.19 9.18
CA ASP A 388 -4.59 -3.84 9.30
C ASP A 388 -4.96 -4.62 8.03
N MET A 389 -5.66 -5.74 8.20
CA MET A 389 -6.16 -6.56 7.10
C MET A 389 -7.69 -6.61 7.14
N THR A 390 -8.34 -6.19 6.05
CA THR A 390 -9.79 -6.22 5.89
C THR A 390 -10.17 -7.05 4.66
N LEU A 391 -10.90 -8.15 4.89
CA LEU A 391 -11.41 -9.03 3.85
C LEU A 391 -12.94 -8.93 3.79
N THR A 392 -13.46 -8.37 2.71
CA THR A 392 -14.87 -8.00 2.54
C THR A 392 -15.50 -8.70 1.35
N ASN A 393 -16.72 -9.20 1.55
CA ASN A 393 -17.57 -9.83 0.54
C ASN A 393 -17.01 -11.09 -0.15
N LEU A 394 -15.90 -11.65 0.34
CA LEU A 394 -15.30 -12.85 -0.25
C LEU A 394 -16.23 -14.08 -0.09
N LEU A 395 -16.08 -15.01 -1.02
CA LEU A 395 -16.75 -16.31 -1.11
C LEU A 395 -15.87 -17.46 -0.57
N ILE A 396 -14.79 -17.15 0.15
CA ILE A 396 -13.97 -18.16 0.80
C ILE A 396 -14.77 -18.83 1.92
N GLU A 397 -14.63 -20.14 2.05
CA GLU A 397 -15.27 -20.94 3.10
C GLU A 397 -14.34 -21.12 4.31
N GLU A 398 -13.04 -21.28 4.05
CA GLU A 398 -11.99 -21.48 5.05
C GLU A 398 -10.86 -20.46 4.89
N LEU A 399 -10.30 -20.03 6.01
CA LEU A 399 -9.11 -19.19 6.08
C LEU A 399 -8.10 -19.78 7.06
N ASP A 400 -6.92 -20.14 6.57
CA ASP A 400 -5.81 -20.62 7.39
C ASP A 400 -4.86 -19.45 7.74
N LEU A 401 -4.74 -19.18 9.03
CA LEU A 401 -3.92 -18.15 9.65
C LEU A 401 -2.78 -18.75 10.50
N SER A 402 -2.57 -20.06 10.44
CA SER A 402 -1.70 -20.80 11.37
C SER A 402 -0.23 -20.35 11.36
N GLN A 403 0.23 -19.77 10.24
CA GLN A 403 1.60 -19.29 10.05
C GLN A 403 1.71 -17.76 10.06
N ILE A 404 0.58 -17.05 10.22
CA ILE A 404 0.52 -15.59 10.05
C ILE A 404 0.61 -14.90 11.40
N ASN A 405 1.60 -14.04 11.54
CA ASN A 405 1.77 -13.10 12.63
C ASN A 405 1.20 -11.72 12.23
N PHE A 406 0.16 -11.27 12.92
CA PHE A 406 -0.47 -9.97 12.69
C PHE A 406 0.26 -8.81 13.38
N ASN A 407 1.32 -9.06 14.14
CA ASN A 407 2.16 -8.03 14.77
C ASN A 407 1.37 -7.00 15.62
N GLY A 408 0.26 -7.41 16.22
CA GLY A 408 -0.63 -6.54 16.99
C GLY A 408 -1.68 -5.79 16.16
N ASN A 409 -1.69 -5.95 14.83
CA ASN A 409 -2.67 -5.34 13.94
C ASN A 409 -4.02 -6.08 13.93
N THR A 410 -5.01 -5.49 13.28
CA THR A 410 -6.39 -5.99 13.25
C THR A 410 -6.66 -6.81 11.99
N LEU A 411 -7.27 -7.97 12.16
CA LEU A 411 -7.94 -8.72 11.09
C LEU A 411 -9.45 -8.49 11.16
N THR A 412 -10.00 -7.82 10.15
CA THR A 412 -11.44 -7.59 9.97
C THR A 412 -12.00 -8.48 8.86
N LEU A 413 -13.00 -9.29 9.20
CA LEU A 413 -13.62 -10.26 8.31
C LEU A 413 -15.09 -9.92 8.10
N GLN A 414 -15.44 -9.53 6.88
CA GLN A 414 -16.78 -9.17 6.43
C GLN A 414 -17.23 -10.09 5.29
N CYS A 415 -17.02 -11.40 5.48
CA CYS A 415 -17.29 -12.43 4.48
C CYS A 415 -18.63 -13.12 4.73
N LYS A 416 -19.37 -13.43 3.65
CA LYS A 416 -20.71 -14.04 3.76
C LYS A 416 -20.70 -15.57 3.82
N GLN A 417 -19.61 -16.22 3.39
CA GLN A 417 -19.45 -17.68 3.30
C GLN A 417 -18.34 -18.26 4.18
N LEU A 418 -17.58 -17.42 4.87
CA LEU A 418 -16.50 -17.88 5.74
C LEU A 418 -17.08 -18.59 6.97
N ASN A 419 -16.95 -19.91 7.00
CA ASN A 419 -17.47 -20.76 8.08
C ASN A 419 -16.37 -21.33 8.98
N LYS A 420 -15.11 -21.29 8.55
CA LYS A 420 -13.98 -21.85 9.30
C LYS A 420 -12.75 -20.94 9.25
N ILE A 421 -12.13 -20.77 10.41
CA ILE A 421 -10.78 -20.19 10.53
C ILE A 421 -9.91 -21.17 11.31
N VAL A 422 -8.71 -21.42 10.79
CA VAL A 422 -7.64 -22.14 11.50
C VAL A 422 -6.57 -21.14 11.86
N GLY A 423 -6.03 -21.18 13.07
CA GLY A 423 -4.94 -20.28 13.47
C GLY A 423 -4.01 -20.87 14.51
N SER A 424 -2.97 -20.10 14.86
CA SER A 424 -2.03 -20.44 15.92
C SER A 424 -2.69 -20.37 17.31
N GLU A 425 -2.11 -21.06 18.30
CA GLU A 425 -2.60 -21.06 19.69
C GLU A 425 -2.86 -19.66 20.24
N THR A 426 -1.96 -18.72 19.91
CA THR A 426 -2.07 -17.30 20.23
C THR A 426 -2.18 -16.50 18.95
N PHE A 427 -3.25 -15.73 18.81
CA PHE A 427 -3.44 -14.74 17.75
C PHE A 427 -2.84 -13.40 18.19
N ASN A 428 -1.77 -12.98 17.52
CA ASN A 428 -1.03 -11.75 17.83
C ASN A 428 -1.65 -10.52 17.15
N GLY A 429 -2.82 -10.10 17.62
CA GLY A 429 -3.58 -8.98 17.06
C GLY A 429 -5.03 -8.96 17.56
N SER A 430 -5.84 -8.12 16.92
CA SER A 430 -7.30 -8.06 17.12
C SER A 430 -8.04 -8.83 16.03
N LEU A 431 -9.10 -9.56 16.40
CA LEU A 431 -9.91 -10.35 15.47
C LEU A 431 -11.36 -9.88 15.47
N PHE A 432 -11.78 -9.28 14.36
CA PHE A 432 -13.13 -8.75 14.17
C PHE A 432 -13.91 -9.57 13.13
N LEU A 433 -14.93 -10.27 13.61
CA LEU A 433 -15.91 -11.00 12.80
C LEU A 433 -17.15 -10.12 12.61
N LEU A 434 -17.22 -9.44 11.45
CA LEU A 434 -18.27 -8.48 11.11
C LEU A 434 -19.00 -8.92 9.83
N PRO A 435 -19.56 -10.14 9.78
CA PRO A 435 -20.14 -10.70 8.57
C PRO A 435 -21.27 -9.82 8.02
N LYS A 436 -21.24 -9.52 6.71
CA LYS A 436 -22.29 -8.79 6.00
C LYS A 436 -23.15 -9.76 5.18
N ASP A 437 -24.46 -9.65 5.29
CA ASP A 437 -25.44 -10.49 4.58
C ASP A 437 -25.19 -12.01 4.74
N CYS A 438 -24.53 -12.42 5.82
CA CYS A 438 -24.19 -13.80 6.07
C CYS A 438 -25.40 -14.59 6.55
N ARG A 439 -25.58 -15.80 6.02
CA ARG A 439 -26.68 -16.72 6.37
C ARG A 439 -26.20 -18.04 6.96
N LEU A 440 -24.92 -18.12 7.30
CA LEU A 440 -24.36 -19.30 7.94
C LEU A 440 -24.96 -19.47 9.33
N THR A 441 -25.21 -20.73 9.69
CA THR A 441 -25.78 -21.10 11.00
C THR A 441 -24.72 -21.58 11.99
N GLU A 442 -23.50 -21.82 11.50
CA GLU A 442 -22.37 -22.35 12.26
C GLU A 442 -21.10 -21.62 11.85
N PHE A 443 -20.17 -21.51 12.80
CA PHE A 443 -18.83 -20.99 12.56
C PHE A 443 -17.84 -21.72 13.45
N THR A 444 -16.71 -22.11 12.87
CA THR A 444 -15.66 -22.86 13.54
C THR A 444 -14.38 -22.05 13.64
N LEU A 445 -13.86 -21.92 14.85
CA LEU A 445 -12.54 -21.38 15.12
C LEU A 445 -11.65 -22.50 15.67
N GLU A 446 -10.63 -22.90 14.92
CA GLU A 446 -9.71 -23.97 15.27
C GLU A 446 -8.31 -23.42 15.59
N GLY A 447 -7.65 -24.03 16.57
CA GLY A 447 -6.28 -23.71 16.96
C GLY A 447 -6.14 -22.46 17.84
N ILE A 448 -6.95 -21.42 17.66
CA ILE A 448 -6.84 -20.17 18.41
C ILE A 448 -7.47 -20.29 19.80
N SER A 449 -6.67 -20.12 20.86
CA SER A 449 -7.17 -20.13 22.25
C SER A 449 -6.87 -18.84 23.00
N ASN A 450 -5.94 -18.02 22.53
CA ASN A 450 -5.61 -16.73 23.14
C ASN A 450 -5.65 -15.62 22.08
N ILE A 451 -6.33 -14.51 22.37
CA ILE A 451 -6.31 -13.29 21.57
C ILE A 451 -5.49 -12.23 22.33
N GLN A 452 -4.44 -11.68 21.72
CA GLN A 452 -3.60 -10.64 22.33
C GLN A 452 -4.19 -9.23 22.25
N GLY A 453 -5.03 -8.97 21.24
CA GLY A 453 -5.79 -7.73 21.12
C GLY A 453 -7.26 -7.94 21.48
N ASP A 454 -8.12 -7.28 20.70
CA ASP A 454 -9.56 -7.26 20.89
C ASP A 454 -10.23 -8.40 20.11
N PHE A 455 -11.37 -8.86 20.60
CA PHE A 455 -12.26 -9.76 19.89
C PHE A 455 -13.63 -9.11 19.71
N GLN A 456 -14.12 -9.10 18.48
CA GLN A 456 -15.44 -8.56 18.18
C GLN A 456 -16.22 -9.51 17.27
N CYS A 457 -17.47 -9.78 17.62
CA CYS A 457 -18.42 -10.43 16.73
C CYS A 457 -19.76 -9.68 16.75
N ILE A 458 -20.11 -9.05 15.62
CA ILE A 458 -21.33 -8.24 15.47
C ILE A 458 -22.04 -8.59 14.17
N ASP A 459 -23.37 -8.48 14.16
CA ASP A 459 -24.25 -8.61 12.98
C ASP A 459 -24.28 -10.01 12.33
N TYR A 460 -23.84 -11.05 13.06
CA TYR A 460 -23.95 -12.44 12.63
C TYR A 460 -25.37 -13.01 12.85
N PHE A 461 -26.35 -12.49 12.11
CA PHE A 461 -27.78 -12.65 12.44
C PHE A 461 -28.35 -14.07 12.40
N TYR A 462 -27.75 -14.99 11.65
CA TYR A 462 -28.32 -16.32 11.36
C TYR A 462 -27.67 -17.47 12.13
N VAL A 463 -26.63 -17.18 12.93
CA VAL A 463 -25.91 -18.18 13.69
C VAL A 463 -26.82 -18.84 14.74
N LYS A 464 -26.71 -20.16 14.83
CA LYS A 464 -27.41 -21.01 15.81
C LYS A 464 -26.48 -21.53 16.88
N GLU A 465 -25.26 -21.89 16.51
CA GLU A 465 -24.24 -22.36 17.44
C GLU A 465 -23.00 -21.49 17.26
N PHE A 466 -22.63 -20.78 18.33
CA PHE A 466 -21.46 -19.92 18.37
C PHE A 466 -20.61 -20.30 19.58
N VAL A 467 -19.72 -21.26 19.38
CA VAL A 467 -18.84 -21.79 20.43
C VAL A 467 -17.42 -21.29 20.17
N MET A 468 -16.91 -20.41 21.04
CA MET A 468 -15.56 -19.86 20.90
C MET A 468 -14.57 -20.56 21.85
N PRO A 469 -13.44 -21.07 21.34
CA PRO A 469 -12.49 -21.90 22.10
C PRO A 469 -11.57 -21.13 23.07
N PHE A 470 -11.80 -19.82 23.27
CA PHE A 470 -10.88 -18.95 23.98
C PHE A 470 -10.66 -19.35 25.44
N ILE A 471 -9.41 -19.22 25.89
CA ILE A 471 -8.99 -19.26 27.29
C ILE A 471 -8.85 -17.83 27.81
N ARG A 472 -8.29 -16.93 27.00
CA ARG A 472 -8.07 -15.53 27.35
C ARG A 472 -8.24 -14.61 26.14
N VAL A 473 -8.84 -13.45 26.37
CA VAL A 473 -8.80 -12.29 25.48
C VAL A 473 -8.14 -11.16 26.25
N ALA A 474 -6.99 -10.67 25.78
CA ALA A 474 -6.21 -9.67 26.50
C ALA A 474 -6.77 -8.25 26.34
N GLY A 475 -7.40 -7.94 25.21
CA GLY A 475 -8.12 -6.68 24.97
C GLY A 475 -9.61 -6.75 25.28
N ASP A 476 -10.37 -5.91 24.58
CA ASP A 476 -11.82 -5.82 24.68
C ASP A 476 -12.52 -7.02 24.01
N MET A 477 -13.66 -7.43 24.54
CA MET A 477 -14.52 -8.46 23.96
C MET A 477 -15.92 -7.89 23.72
N THR A 478 -16.37 -7.85 22.46
CA THR A 478 -17.71 -7.37 22.09
C THR A 478 -18.51 -8.43 21.34
N ILE A 479 -19.70 -8.77 21.86
CA ILE A 479 -20.61 -9.77 21.30
C ILE A 479 -22.00 -9.15 21.08
N ALA A 480 -22.41 -9.05 19.81
CA ALA A 480 -23.73 -8.56 19.40
C ALA A 480 -24.14 -9.16 18.05
N LEU A 481 -24.24 -10.49 18.00
CA LEU A 481 -24.36 -11.23 16.74
C LEU A 481 -25.80 -11.42 16.24
N ASN A 482 -26.76 -11.71 17.11
CA ASN A 482 -28.09 -12.17 16.72
C ASN A 482 -29.20 -11.15 17.07
N SER A 483 -28.96 -9.88 16.72
CA SER A 483 -29.89 -8.76 16.91
C SER A 483 -30.95 -8.60 15.81
N GLY A 484 -30.94 -9.47 14.79
CA GLY A 484 -31.84 -9.42 13.65
C GLY A 484 -33.31 -9.79 13.94
N SER A 485 -34.17 -9.74 12.91
CA SER A 485 -35.60 -10.09 13.03
C SER A 485 -35.90 -11.59 13.04
N VAL A 486 -34.91 -12.42 12.71
CA VAL A 486 -35.05 -13.87 12.64
C VAL A 486 -34.69 -14.49 13.98
N ASN A 487 -35.61 -15.23 14.58
CA ASN A 487 -35.35 -15.99 15.79
C ASN A 487 -34.53 -17.25 15.48
N THR A 488 -33.22 -17.20 15.71
CA THR A 488 -32.31 -18.33 15.49
C THR A 488 -32.20 -19.28 16.67
N ALA A 489 -32.69 -18.86 17.86
CA ALA A 489 -32.53 -19.60 19.10
C ALA A 489 -31.05 -19.91 19.39
N ALA A 490 -30.18 -18.92 19.20
CA ALA A 490 -28.72 -19.12 19.20
C ALA A 490 -28.19 -19.56 20.57
N GLU A 491 -27.28 -20.53 20.57
CA GLU A 491 -26.49 -20.95 21.72
C GLU A 491 -25.09 -20.33 21.59
N ILE A 492 -24.79 -19.38 22.47
CA ILE A 492 -23.52 -18.64 22.50
C ILE A 492 -22.71 -19.14 23.70
N GLU A 493 -21.55 -19.74 23.44
CA GLU A 493 -20.75 -20.39 24.48
C GLU A 493 -19.27 -20.02 24.41
N PHE A 494 -18.71 -19.69 25.58
CA PHE A 494 -17.27 -19.50 25.79
C PHE A 494 -16.77 -20.50 26.83
N PRO A 495 -16.73 -21.81 26.50
CA PRO A 495 -16.61 -22.88 27.50
C PRO A 495 -15.29 -22.89 28.26
N LYS A 496 -14.24 -22.28 27.70
CA LYS A 496 -12.89 -22.28 28.25
C LYS A 496 -12.41 -20.92 28.76
N LEU A 497 -13.19 -19.86 28.53
CA LEU A 497 -12.74 -18.48 28.77
C LEU A 497 -12.63 -18.22 30.26
N GLN A 498 -11.47 -17.77 30.72
CA GLN A 498 -11.16 -17.56 32.14
C GLN A 498 -10.97 -16.08 32.49
N GLU A 499 -10.47 -15.28 31.55
CA GLU A 499 -10.12 -13.88 31.78
C GLU A 499 -10.35 -13.04 30.52
N ILE A 500 -10.93 -11.85 30.72
CA ILE A 500 -10.97 -10.76 29.74
C ILE A 500 -10.13 -9.62 30.31
N GLY A 501 -9.09 -9.20 29.59
CA GLY A 501 -8.17 -8.15 30.02
C GLY A 501 -8.70 -6.73 29.81
N GLY A 502 -9.58 -6.53 28.83
CA GLY A 502 -10.27 -5.26 28.58
C GLY A 502 -11.72 -5.26 29.05
N THR A 503 -12.55 -4.55 28.30
CA THR A 503 -13.98 -4.39 28.50
C THR A 503 -14.75 -5.57 27.94
N LEU A 504 -15.69 -6.12 28.70
CA LEU A 504 -16.71 -7.02 28.16
C LEU A 504 -17.95 -6.22 27.76
N THR A 505 -18.33 -6.29 26.48
CA THR A 505 -19.59 -5.74 25.96
C THR A 505 -20.46 -6.86 25.40
N LEU A 506 -21.54 -7.19 26.09
CA LEU A 506 -22.64 -7.98 25.56
C LEU A 506 -23.74 -7.01 25.11
N GLY A 507 -23.75 -6.71 23.82
CA GLY A 507 -24.78 -5.87 23.21
C GLY A 507 -26.10 -6.62 23.02
N THR A 508 -26.93 -6.12 22.12
CA THR A 508 -28.23 -6.74 21.83
C THR A 508 -28.05 -8.13 21.20
N ASN A 509 -28.47 -9.17 21.93
CA ASN A 509 -28.46 -10.56 21.48
C ASN A 509 -29.87 -11.18 21.51
N ARG A 510 -30.87 -10.44 21.00
CA ARG A 510 -32.31 -10.68 21.16
C ARG A 510 -32.78 -12.12 20.87
N ASN A 511 -32.14 -12.80 19.93
CA ASN A 511 -32.56 -14.15 19.52
C ASN A 511 -31.71 -15.26 20.15
N ALA A 512 -30.94 -14.95 21.21
CA ALA A 512 -30.10 -15.94 21.88
C ALA A 512 -30.98 -16.71 22.86
N ASN A 513 -30.90 -18.03 22.80
CA ASN A 513 -31.42 -18.86 23.87
C ASN A 513 -30.54 -18.72 25.11
N ASN A 514 -29.23 -18.74 24.91
CA ASN A 514 -28.27 -18.84 25.98
C ASN A 514 -26.99 -18.10 25.63
N ILE A 515 -26.37 -17.50 26.65
CA ILE A 515 -25.04 -16.90 26.57
C ILE A 515 -24.27 -17.33 27.80
N THR A 516 -23.27 -18.20 27.64
CA THR A 516 -22.59 -18.84 28.78
C THR A 516 -21.09 -18.59 28.84
N PHE A 517 -20.64 -18.34 30.07
CA PHE A 517 -19.24 -18.13 30.43
C PHE A 517 -18.88 -19.02 31.63
N PRO A 518 -18.90 -20.36 31.47
CA PRO A 518 -18.85 -21.27 32.60
C PRO A 518 -17.56 -21.19 33.41
N LEU A 519 -16.44 -20.72 32.84
CA LEU A 519 -15.14 -20.64 33.51
C LEU A 519 -14.63 -19.21 33.72
N LEU A 520 -15.37 -18.17 33.29
CA LEU A 520 -14.90 -16.79 33.36
C LEU A 520 -14.82 -16.35 34.82
N LYS A 521 -13.62 -15.96 35.26
CA LYS A 521 -13.36 -15.54 36.64
C LYS A 521 -13.20 -14.05 36.79
N LYS A 522 -12.63 -13.38 35.79
CA LYS A 522 -12.23 -11.98 35.88
C LYS A 522 -12.49 -11.22 34.59
N ILE A 523 -12.99 -10.00 34.75
CA ILE A 523 -13.00 -8.97 33.73
C ILE A 523 -12.16 -7.83 34.30
N LEU A 524 -11.02 -7.52 33.70
CA LEU A 524 -10.08 -6.54 34.27
C LEU A 524 -10.45 -5.09 33.93
N GLY A 525 -11.21 -4.88 32.84
CA GLY A 525 -11.77 -3.59 32.43
C GLY A 525 -13.22 -3.38 32.83
N SER A 526 -13.93 -2.58 32.03
CA SER A 526 -15.36 -2.28 32.18
C SER A 526 -16.24 -3.47 31.81
N CYS A 527 -17.53 -3.41 32.13
CA CYS A 527 -18.47 -4.46 31.74
C CYS A 527 -19.82 -3.83 31.40
N SER A 528 -20.31 -4.06 30.19
CA SER A 528 -21.64 -3.63 29.75
C SER A 528 -22.41 -4.85 29.26
N VAL A 529 -23.52 -5.17 29.92
CA VAL A 529 -24.36 -6.32 29.56
C VAL A 529 -25.79 -5.85 29.42
N THR A 530 -26.38 -6.07 28.24
CA THR A 530 -27.79 -5.82 27.98
C THR A 530 -28.51 -7.14 27.74
N THR A 531 -29.51 -7.40 28.56
CA THR A 531 -30.49 -8.46 28.34
C THR A 531 -31.70 -7.85 27.66
N TYR A 532 -32.19 -8.44 26.56
CA TYR A 532 -33.45 -8.02 25.95
C TYR A 532 -34.15 -9.23 25.35
N LYS A 533 -35.23 -9.68 26.00
CA LYS A 533 -36.08 -10.81 25.55
C LYS A 533 -35.28 -12.09 25.27
N LEU A 534 -34.24 -12.34 26.07
CA LEU A 534 -33.54 -13.62 26.02
C LEU A 534 -34.49 -14.73 26.51
N LYS A 535 -34.25 -15.96 26.07
CA LYS A 535 -35.03 -17.10 26.56
C LYS A 535 -34.62 -17.53 27.97
N ASN A 536 -33.33 -17.43 28.27
CA ASN A 536 -32.73 -17.77 29.55
C ASN A 536 -31.96 -16.57 30.08
N ASP A 537 -31.78 -16.54 31.40
CA ASP A 537 -30.90 -15.59 32.08
C ASP A 537 -29.44 -15.74 31.61
N ILE A 538 -28.69 -14.63 31.64
CA ILE A 538 -27.24 -14.69 31.46
C ILE A 538 -26.61 -15.02 32.82
N GLU A 539 -25.92 -16.16 32.93
CA GLU A 539 -25.23 -16.54 34.16
C GLU A 539 -23.70 -16.54 34.00
N PHE A 540 -23.05 -15.72 34.82
CA PHE A 540 -21.61 -15.73 35.04
C PHE A 540 -21.25 -16.60 36.26
N THR A 541 -21.36 -17.91 36.11
CA THR A 541 -21.28 -18.89 37.22
C THR A 541 -20.01 -18.78 38.08
N ASN A 542 -18.88 -18.39 37.48
CA ASN A 542 -17.58 -18.34 38.15
C ASN A 542 -16.96 -16.94 38.23
N LEU A 543 -17.67 -15.88 37.83
CA LEU A 543 -17.11 -14.53 37.84
C LEU A 543 -16.93 -14.05 39.28
N GLU A 544 -15.70 -13.72 39.64
CA GLU A 544 -15.30 -13.33 41.00
C GLU A 544 -15.12 -11.81 41.14
N SER A 545 -14.61 -11.15 40.09
CA SER A 545 -14.35 -9.71 40.10
C SER A 545 -14.51 -9.03 38.73
N ILE A 546 -14.95 -7.77 38.75
CA ILE A 546 -14.97 -6.87 37.60
C ILE A 546 -14.15 -5.61 37.92
N GLY A 547 -13.34 -5.17 36.96
CA GLY A 547 -12.41 -4.04 37.13
C GLY A 547 -11.15 -4.40 37.92
N THR A 548 -10.19 -3.49 37.90
CA THR A 548 -8.93 -3.58 38.67
C THR A 548 -8.86 -2.47 39.71
N ASP A 549 -8.21 -2.72 40.84
CA ASP A 549 -8.09 -1.73 41.91
C ASP A 549 -7.41 -0.45 41.40
N GLY A 550 -7.96 0.70 41.74
CA GLY A 550 -7.53 2.01 41.21
C GLY A 550 -8.03 2.35 39.80
N ALA A 551 -8.71 1.44 39.09
CA ALA A 551 -9.40 1.74 37.84
C ALA A 551 -10.83 2.25 38.13
N ASP A 552 -11.25 3.32 37.44
CA ASP A 552 -12.64 3.82 37.47
C ASP A 552 -13.48 3.09 36.40
N ALA A 553 -13.55 1.77 36.50
CA ALA A 553 -14.28 0.96 35.54
C ALA A 553 -15.77 1.30 35.56
N GLN A 554 -16.42 1.24 34.39
CA GLN A 554 -17.86 1.47 34.28
C GLN A 554 -18.55 0.11 34.09
N ILE A 555 -19.30 -0.30 35.10
CA ILE A 555 -20.06 -1.54 35.08
C ILE A 555 -21.52 -1.20 34.89
N LYS A 556 -22.11 -1.64 33.78
CA LYS A 556 -23.49 -1.38 33.41
C LYS A 556 -24.23 -2.69 33.13
N PHE A 557 -25.21 -3.01 33.94
CA PHE A 557 -26.13 -4.12 33.73
C PHE A 557 -27.51 -3.58 33.37
N GLU A 558 -27.92 -3.74 32.11
CA GLU A 558 -29.24 -3.41 31.61
C GLU A 558 -30.12 -4.67 31.61
N ILE A 559 -31.02 -4.72 32.58
CA ILE A 559 -31.96 -5.82 32.80
C ILE A 559 -33.28 -5.48 32.08
N GLU A 560 -33.42 -5.96 30.84
CA GLU A 560 -34.66 -5.87 30.05
C GLU A 560 -35.21 -7.29 29.82
N ALA A 561 -36.29 -7.62 30.54
CA ALA A 561 -36.96 -8.93 30.58
C ALA A 561 -36.28 -10.03 31.41
N THR A 562 -35.00 -10.37 31.18
CA THR A 562 -34.31 -11.52 31.83
C THR A 562 -33.16 -11.10 32.76
N ASN A 563 -32.73 -11.97 33.68
CA ASN A 563 -31.69 -11.65 34.67
C ASN A 563 -30.26 -11.70 34.13
N ILE A 564 -29.39 -11.02 34.87
CA ILE A 564 -27.94 -11.19 34.86
C ILE A 564 -27.54 -11.75 36.23
N LEU A 565 -27.03 -12.99 36.25
CA LEU A 565 -26.74 -13.73 37.47
C LEU A 565 -25.23 -13.87 37.67
N CYS A 566 -24.72 -13.40 38.80
CA CYS A 566 -23.31 -13.46 39.14
C CYS A 566 -23.10 -14.09 40.53
N PRO A 567 -23.33 -15.41 40.70
CA PRO A 567 -23.41 -16.04 42.02
C PRO A 567 -22.09 -16.05 42.80
N LYS A 568 -20.94 -15.80 42.16
CA LYS A 568 -19.63 -15.73 42.84
C LYS A 568 -18.98 -14.36 42.82
N LEU A 569 -19.67 -13.34 42.29
CA LEU A 569 -19.10 -12.00 42.17
C LEU A 569 -18.97 -11.37 43.54
N LYS A 570 -17.74 -11.02 43.92
CA LYS A 570 -17.39 -10.44 45.23
C LYS A 570 -16.98 -8.98 45.14
N THR A 571 -16.26 -8.61 44.08
CA THR A 571 -15.61 -7.31 44.00
C THR A 571 -15.90 -6.62 42.68
N ILE A 572 -16.33 -5.38 42.77
CA ILE A 572 -16.50 -4.48 41.64
C ILE A 572 -15.61 -3.26 41.88
N ASN A 573 -14.55 -3.14 41.08
CA ASN A 573 -13.64 -2.01 41.13
C ASN A 573 -14.07 -0.98 40.09
N GLY A 574 -15.10 -0.21 40.43
CA GLY A 574 -15.66 0.81 39.56
C GLY A 574 -17.07 1.21 39.98
N LYS A 575 -17.71 2.02 39.15
CA LYS A 575 -19.12 2.39 39.29
C LYS A 575 -19.98 1.22 38.83
N PHE A 576 -20.99 0.88 39.63
CA PHE A 576 -21.94 -0.17 39.28
C PHE A 576 -23.33 0.40 39.02
N ASP A 577 -23.70 0.50 37.76
CA ASP A 577 -25.01 0.93 37.30
C ASP A 577 -25.85 -0.28 36.89
N ILE A 578 -27.02 -0.42 37.50
CA ILE A 578 -28.05 -1.39 37.12
C ILE A 578 -29.24 -0.60 36.62
N ALA A 579 -29.62 -0.81 35.36
CA ALA A 579 -30.83 -0.25 34.78
C ALA A 579 -31.86 -1.38 34.62
N THR A 580 -33.07 -1.16 35.10
CA THR A 580 -34.21 -2.08 34.94
C THR A 580 -35.21 -1.49 33.94
N SER A 581 -35.91 -2.33 33.19
CA SER A 581 -37.01 -1.87 32.32
C SER A 581 -38.33 -1.63 33.11
N SER A 582 -39.47 -1.54 32.42
CA SER A 582 -40.82 -1.46 33.01
C SER A 582 -41.65 -2.68 32.59
N PHE A 583 -42.70 -3.03 33.34
CA PHE A 583 -43.66 -4.06 32.93
C PHE A 583 -44.28 -3.77 31.55
N MET A 584 -44.41 -2.49 31.17
CA MET A 584 -44.90 -2.10 29.84
C MET A 584 -44.03 -2.65 28.70
N PHE A 585 -42.76 -2.96 28.98
CA PHE A 585 -41.78 -3.47 28.02
C PHE A 585 -41.41 -4.93 28.29
N ASP A 586 -42.36 -5.72 28.79
CA ASP A 586 -42.24 -7.17 29.00
C ASP A 586 -41.17 -7.55 30.05
N MET A 587 -41.01 -6.74 31.11
CA MET A 587 -40.12 -7.10 32.22
C MET A 587 -40.66 -8.31 32.99
N GLU A 588 -39.88 -9.39 33.10
CA GLU A 588 -40.26 -10.63 33.81
C GLU A 588 -39.51 -10.82 35.14
N VAL A 589 -38.35 -10.18 35.31
CA VAL A 589 -37.58 -10.20 36.54
C VAL A 589 -38.33 -9.53 37.69
N ASP A 590 -38.39 -10.20 38.85
CA ASP A 590 -39.00 -9.69 40.08
C ASP A 590 -37.98 -9.31 41.18
N LYS A 591 -36.68 -9.52 40.93
CA LYS A 591 -35.62 -9.27 41.91
C LYS A 591 -34.31 -8.80 41.25
N VAL A 592 -33.67 -7.79 41.85
CA VAL A 592 -32.25 -7.46 41.57
C VAL A 592 -31.39 -8.05 42.68
N SER A 593 -30.56 -9.07 42.37
CA SER A 593 -29.91 -9.90 43.39
C SER A 593 -28.42 -10.15 43.14
N TYR A 594 -27.56 -9.55 43.97
CA TYR A 594 -26.12 -9.75 44.00
C TYR A 594 -25.61 -9.93 45.45
N PRO A 595 -26.11 -10.96 46.19
CA PRO A 595 -25.89 -11.10 47.64
C PRO A 595 -24.43 -11.38 48.03
N ASN A 596 -23.60 -11.85 47.10
CA ASN A 596 -22.20 -12.18 47.35
C ASN A 596 -21.25 -11.02 47.05
N VAL A 597 -21.74 -9.90 46.51
CA VAL A 597 -20.92 -8.70 46.28
C VAL A 597 -20.57 -8.09 47.63
N GLU A 598 -19.28 -8.10 47.96
CA GLU A 598 -18.75 -7.60 49.23
C GLU A 598 -18.28 -6.15 49.13
N SER A 599 -17.79 -5.72 47.97
CA SER A 599 -17.21 -4.39 47.79
C SER A 599 -17.47 -3.81 46.40
N ILE A 600 -17.92 -2.56 46.37
CA ILE A 600 -17.99 -1.70 45.19
C ILE A 600 -17.09 -0.49 45.48
N SER A 601 -16.06 -0.23 44.66
CA SER A 601 -15.10 0.85 44.96
C SER A 601 -15.66 2.25 44.72
N GLU A 602 -16.69 2.39 43.87
CA GLU A 602 -17.38 3.65 43.60
C GLU A 602 -18.86 3.58 44.05
N ASN A 603 -19.77 4.21 43.29
CA ASN A 603 -21.19 4.26 43.60
C ASN A 603 -21.94 3.07 42.98
N LEU A 604 -22.94 2.58 43.71
CA LEU A 604 -23.99 1.69 43.19
C LEU A 604 -25.20 2.55 42.79
N SER A 605 -25.67 2.40 41.56
CA SER A 605 -26.90 3.01 41.07
C SER A 605 -27.85 1.94 40.57
N ILE A 606 -29.11 1.96 41.01
CA ILE A 606 -30.17 1.05 40.53
C ILE A 606 -31.33 1.92 40.05
N THR A 607 -31.59 1.95 38.75
CA THR A 607 -32.54 2.90 38.16
C THR A 607 -33.53 2.22 37.23
N CYS A 608 -34.79 2.64 37.29
CA CYS A 608 -35.76 2.38 36.23
C CYS A 608 -35.95 3.68 35.43
N PRO A 609 -35.31 3.85 34.26
CA PRO A 609 -35.47 5.06 33.44
C PRO A 609 -36.88 5.22 32.86
N TYR A 610 -37.71 4.17 32.92
CA TYR A 610 -39.07 4.14 32.39
C TYR A 610 -40.14 4.15 33.49
N SER A 611 -39.83 4.66 34.69
CA SER A 611 -40.75 4.69 35.84
C SER A 611 -42.06 5.42 35.55
N ASP A 612 -42.04 6.42 34.66
CA ASP A 612 -43.24 7.14 34.18
C ASP A 612 -44.26 6.24 33.46
N PHE A 613 -43.82 5.09 32.93
CA PHE A 613 -44.68 4.11 32.24
C PHE A 613 -45.30 3.05 33.17
N GLY A 614 -45.12 3.21 34.48
CA GLY A 614 -45.63 2.31 35.50
C GLY A 614 -44.55 1.41 36.11
N SER A 615 -44.95 0.61 37.10
CA SER A 615 -44.01 -0.23 37.86
C SER A 615 -43.22 -1.19 36.97
N ASN A 616 -42.02 -1.55 37.43
CA ASN A 616 -41.14 -2.52 36.80
C ASN A 616 -41.23 -3.93 37.38
N GLY A 617 -42.04 -4.14 38.43
CA GLY A 617 -42.24 -5.47 39.00
C GLY A 617 -41.14 -5.97 39.92
N ILE A 618 -40.09 -5.18 40.14
CA ILE A 618 -39.04 -5.54 41.10
C ILE A 618 -39.61 -5.45 42.51
N LEU A 619 -39.73 -6.60 43.16
CA LEU A 619 -40.24 -6.74 44.53
C LEU A 619 -39.13 -6.64 45.57
N SER A 620 -37.88 -6.97 45.20
CA SER A 620 -36.77 -6.95 46.15
C SER A 620 -35.41 -6.65 45.51
N ILE A 621 -34.55 -6.02 46.31
CA ILE A 621 -33.16 -5.72 45.99
C ILE A 621 -32.27 -6.39 47.05
N ASP A 622 -31.31 -7.22 46.63
CA ASP A 622 -30.46 -8.00 47.52
C ASP A 622 -28.97 -7.80 47.22
N PHE A 623 -28.35 -7.01 48.08
CA PHE A 623 -26.93 -6.75 48.23
C PHE A 623 -26.51 -7.07 49.67
N SER A 624 -27.04 -8.15 50.26
CA SER A 624 -26.89 -8.45 51.68
C SER A 624 -25.44 -8.70 52.13
N GLY A 625 -24.56 -9.07 51.20
CA GLY A 625 -23.11 -9.18 51.42
C GLY A 625 -22.33 -7.88 51.32
N LEU A 626 -22.93 -6.77 50.91
CA LEU A 626 -22.23 -5.51 50.61
C LEU A 626 -21.70 -4.84 51.88
N LYS A 627 -20.38 -4.70 51.94
CA LYS A 627 -19.63 -4.12 53.07
C LYS A 627 -19.01 -2.78 52.77
N SER A 628 -18.84 -2.42 51.49
CA SER A 628 -18.22 -1.17 51.08
C SER A 628 -18.81 -0.64 49.77
N ALA A 629 -19.15 0.64 49.76
CA ALA A 629 -19.55 1.44 48.59
C ALA A 629 -19.33 2.93 48.91
N LYS A 630 -19.04 3.78 47.92
CA LYS A 630 -18.93 5.24 48.15
C LYS A 630 -20.29 5.91 48.31
N GLY A 631 -21.31 5.35 47.67
CA GLY A 631 -22.68 5.84 47.73
C GLY A 631 -23.64 4.91 47.02
N ILE A 632 -24.91 5.04 47.37
CA ILE A 632 -26.01 4.25 46.82
C ILE A 632 -27.10 5.20 46.34
N SER A 633 -27.53 5.01 45.10
CA SER A 633 -28.69 5.68 44.50
C SER A 633 -29.66 4.65 43.96
N ILE A 634 -30.92 4.68 44.39
CA ILE A 634 -31.98 3.79 43.92
C ILE A 634 -33.15 4.64 43.46
N SER A 635 -33.61 4.45 42.22
CA SER A 635 -34.77 5.20 41.72
C SER A 635 -35.69 4.40 40.80
N GLY A 636 -36.98 4.71 40.87
CA GLY A 636 -38.00 4.18 39.97
C GLY A 636 -38.39 2.72 40.22
N GLN A 637 -38.01 2.15 41.36
CA GLN A 637 -38.30 0.76 41.75
C GLN A 637 -39.63 0.71 42.52
N GLY A 638 -40.73 0.95 41.81
CA GLY A 638 -42.05 1.31 42.39
C GLY A 638 -42.62 0.32 43.42
N ASP A 639 -42.28 -0.96 43.33
CA ASP A 639 -42.79 -2.00 44.24
C ASP A 639 -41.83 -2.37 45.38
N VAL A 640 -40.62 -1.79 45.42
CA VAL A 640 -39.62 -2.09 46.46
C VAL A 640 -39.92 -1.32 47.75
N THR A 641 -40.17 -2.05 48.83
CA THR A 641 -40.50 -1.49 50.16
C THR A 641 -39.54 -1.89 51.28
N ASP A 642 -38.56 -2.76 51.00
CA ASP A 642 -37.59 -3.28 51.96
C ASP A 642 -36.15 -2.97 51.51
N PHE A 643 -35.44 -2.16 52.30
CA PHE A 643 -34.06 -1.76 52.10
C PHE A 643 -33.11 -2.36 53.15
N SER A 644 -33.56 -3.37 53.90
CA SER A 644 -32.77 -4.02 54.96
C SER A 644 -31.50 -4.69 54.45
N SER A 645 -31.44 -4.96 53.14
CA SER A 645 -30.22 -5.45 52.49
C SER A 645 -29.01 -4.52 52.64
N PHE A 646 -29.22 -3.22 52.86
CA PHE A 646 -28.13 -2.25 52.99
C PHE A 646 -27.79 -1.90 54.45
N LYS A 647 -28.43 -2.53 55.44
CA LYS A 647 -28.28 -2.21 56.86
C LYS A 647 -26.83 -2.21 57.33
N TYR A 648 -26.00 -3.13 56.82
CA TYR A 648 -24.60 -3.27 57.21
C TYR A 648 -23.83 -1.96 57.02
N LEU A 649 -24.11 -1.24 55.93
CA LEU A 649 -23.43 0.01 55.59
C LEU A 649 -23.73 1.16 56.57
N PHE A 650 -24.89 1.11 57.22
CA PHE A 650 -25.31 2.08 58.24
C PHE A 650 -24.88 1.64 59.64
N GLU A 651 -25.11 0.38 60.00
CA GLU A 651 -24.74 -0.19 61.30
C GLU A 651 -23.23 -0.11 61.58
N ASN A 652 -22.40 -0.14 60.52
CA ASN A 652 -20.94 -0.08 60.60
C ASN A 652 -20.35 1.28 60.18
N ASN A 653 -21.17 2.34 60.03
CA ASN A 653 -20.73 3.69 59.62
C ASN A 653 -19.89 3.72 58.33
N VAL A 654 -20.24 2.87 57.35
CA VAL A 654 -19.61 2.87 56.02
C VAL A 654 -20.08 4.09 55.22
N LEU A 655 -21.39 4.35 55.22
CA LEU A 655 -21.96 5.59 54.71
C LEU A 655 -22.11 6.58 55.88
N THR A 656 -21.60 7.80 55.71
CA THR A 656 -21.46 8.79 56.80
C THR A 656 -22.22 10.09 56.57
N GLY A 657 -22.61 10.39 55.32
CA GLY A 657 -23.32 11.61 54.96
C GLY A 657 -24.50 11.41 54.01
N GLU A 658 -25.43 12.35 54.04
CA GLU A 658 -26.68 12.33 53.24
C GLU A 658 -26.41 12.26 51.72
N SER A 659 -25.31 12.83 51.23
CA SER A 659 -24.95 12.78 49.81
C SER A 659 -24.59 11.37 49.31
N GLN A 660 -24.40 10.41 50.20
CA GLN A 660 -24.03 9.03 49.87
C GLN A 660 -25.25 8.09 49.80
N TRP A 661 -26.46 8.56 50.07
CA TRP A 661 -27.68 7.75 50.03
C TRP A 661 -28.83 8.53 49.39
N SER A 662 -29.40 7.99 48.31
CA SER A 662 -30.58 8.57 47.67
C SER A 662 -31.54 7.47 47.24
N VAL A 663 -32.77 7.48 47.77
CA VAL A 663 -33.87 6.63 47.31
C VAL A 663 -35.04 7.50 46.89
N LYS A 664 -35.53 7.34 45.67
CA LYS A 664 -36.64 8.12 45.10
C LYS A 664 -37.55 7.24 44.26
N GLU A 665 -38.82 7.59 44.12
CA GLU A 665 -39.76 6.89 43.23
C GLU A 665 -39.83 5.36 43.46
N CYS A 666 -39.60 4.93 44.70
CA CYS A 666 -39.76 3.55 45.16
C CYS A 666 -40.99 3.41 46.06
N GLY A 667 -41.43 2.17 46.31
CA GLY A 667 -42.56 1.88 47.21
C GLY A 667 -42.33 2.36 48.65
N TYR A 668 -41.07 2.34 49.10
CA TYR A 668 -40.58 3.05 50.29
C TYR A 668 -39.35 3.89 49.91
N ASN A 669 -39.28 5.14 50.39
CA ASN A 669 -38.16 6.04 50.09
C ASN A 669 -37.46 6.47 51.39
N PRO A 670 -36.74 5.55 52.08
CA PRO A 670 -36.08 5.87 53.34
C PRO A 670 -35.02 6.95 53.14
N THR A 671 -35.07 7.98 53.98
CA THR A 671 -34.00 8.98 54.09
C THR A 671 -32.76 8.38 54.76
N PHE A 672 -31.61 9.04 54.62
CA PHE A 672 -30.36 8.63 55.29
C PHE A 672 -30.55 8.50 56.82
N GLN A 673 -31.28 9.43 57.44
CA GLN A 673 -31.54 9.41 58.88
C GLN A 673 -32.45 8.23 59.27
N GLU A 674 -33.47 7.89 58.48
CA GLU A 674 -34.34 6.75 58.75
C GLU A 674 -33.57 5.41 58.66
N MET A 675 -32.68 5.26 57.68
CA MET A 675 -31.77 4.11 57.60
C MET A 675 -30.86 4.00 58.83
N LYS A 676 -30.34 5.14 59.32
CA LYS A 676 -29.52 5.20 60.54
C LYS A 676 -30.32 4.84 61.81
N ASP A 677 -31.60 5.19 61.84
CA ASP A 677 -32.53 4.87 62.94
C ASP A 677 -33.06 3.42 62.88
N GLY A 678 -32.62 2.62 61.90
CA GLY A 678 -33.04 1.22 61.75
C GLY A 678 -34.39 1.03 61.04
N LYS A 679 -34.95 2.08 60.44
CA LYS A 679 -36.22 2.03 59.70
C LYS A 679 -35.99 1.56 58.26
N TYR A 680 -35.73 0.27 58.10
CA TYR A 680 -35.38 -0.31 56.79
C TYR A 680 -36.57 -0.70 55.91
N LYS A 681 -37.78 -0.73 56.47
CA LYS A 681 -39.00 -1.19 55.79
C LYS A 681 -40.13 -0.20 56.00
N LEU A 682 -41.06 -0.13 55.05
CA LEU A 682 -42.33 0.58 55.26
C LEU A 682 -43.07 -0.04 56.44
N ALA A 683 -43.50 0.78 57.40
CA ALA A 683 -44.33 0.30 58.50
C ALA A 683 -45.71 -0.11 57.96
N GLU A 684 -46.16 -1.33 58.30
CA GLU A 684 -47.51 -1.82 57.99
C GLU A 684 -48.63 -1.00 58.64
#